data_AF-A0A8H4XWB5-F1
#
_entry.id   AF-A0A8H4XWB5-F1
#
_cell.length_a   1.000
_cell.length_b   1.000
_cell.length_c   1.000
_cell.angle_alpha   90.00
_cell.angle_beta   90.00
_cell.angle_gamma   90.00
#
_symmetry.space_group_name_H-M   'P 1'
#
loop_
_entity.id
_entity.type
_entity.pdbx_description
1 polymer ?
#
loop_
_entity_poly.entity_id
_entity_poly.type
_entity_poly.pdbx_seq_one_letter_code
_entity_poly.pdbx_strand_id
1 'polypeptide(L)'
;MAGWRRANTFLSSIGADTLWRSSRDLKVLILLRFIRLLGYGGTTLVLALYLNALGFHDTQIGLFMTLTLVGDLAISFVLTWVGDGIGLRLTASIGALLMCAGGVAFAYFENFWLLLVASIVAVINPSANEIDPFKAIEESAIARLSTPHTCNDMFAWWSMLGMFGTAASNLLTGWVINALEDHGLRKVDCHRMVFLGYAAIGLIKLICSMCLSAEVEHVPLQKESCASPQSGIVEGPSDDDDDDENAPLLTENTPSYGGVMTDTETPQSQAQVVAAAVQDQRLFTPESFDFMWKLSLAMAFDFVGSGLAQISWMTYFFKREYDVPEGALGSATFTAGIISSVLNLASSPMSRAIGQVQTMVVCHTINSMSLLMVSVPGNKYIALIIFIFRIVTREIDNAPRQAFISAGVLDHERTSAMGVVNMVKTIGSCLGLYMTGLFAGLDKFWLAFIVAGALKLSYNVLILAFFWKRRGRAPLTISTPPSISSAQLSSTTTLVPISNIICKPLVLKMDHLLHLDTDVVCLLAKLDSYDYIIVGSGFGGGPLAESLASKNYKVLLLERGGVIFSTHVLNNSRPYFNRGASNSPEGNEKVYDAVKAKVQCTDRSDSYVGGPVYCVGGRSNLWGIWTPRVGPETLGNNFPPEIVSYLTGAETNERGYNRAYSYLTDNDPSALTYPVGDDEHQVSAEDISEVSDLLSTALGSGQFDVMPVAAQFNSPAPYKFAQGAYSTTLSIINRMYANDQYLSVLLNTEVIAIDHVPGTSETDKTVRAMKIRDKTTGAIKDLPVGKAKVILSAGTIGTASIALNSGLQQLNPLVGKGLIDHNICYVRFAKEKDPELTQKPLNLKTHMKVGGEECLVTVTVNANFFLAGSSATLNTTHFYKKNGRLMEPPSESSMEQKDFDTICVLFEFVGKLDNDNSVLNIPGMDPVLDFKRAPISPGVQCHMEEIVRQVRDAFVNVPETTKSDDTCSDPGLRPQHLGFGVFSHECGTMRMDGPNGKGVVDSDLKVKDFDNLWICDMSVFPVSPEANPALTLAALSLRLADHLCPECN
;
A
#
# COMPACT_ATOMS: atom_id res chain seq x y z
N MET A 1 16.80 -1.87 46.36
CA MET A 1 16.63 -2.71 45.15
C MET A 1 15.28 -2.53 44.43
N ALA A 2 14.13 -2.42 45.11
CA ALA A 2 12.83 -2.21 44.45
C ALA A 2 12.68 -0.86 43.71
N GLY A 3 13.27 0.22 44.26
CA GLY A 3 13.31 1.52 43.57
C GLY A 3 14.17 1.52 42.30
N TRP A 4 15.27 0.77 42.30
CA TRP A 4 16.17 0.64 41.13
C TRP A 4 15.53 -0.21 40.02
N ARG A 5 14.78 -1.26 40.36
CA ARG A 5 13.99 -2.02 39.38
C ARG A 5 12.86 -1.19 38.77
N ARG A 6 12.11 -0.42 39.55
CA ARG A 6 11.06 0.49 39.03
C ARG A 6 11.64 1.60 38.16
N ALA A 7 12.77 2.19 38.55
CA ALA A 7 13.47 3.18 37.73
C ALA A 7 13.94 2.56 36.40
N ASN A 8 14.47 1.33 36.41
CA ASN A 8 14.91 0.66 35.19
C ASN A 8 13.73 0.29 34.26
N THR A 9 12.59 -0.14 34.82
CA THR A 9 11.36 -0.41 34.04
C THR A 9 10.77 0.88 33.46
N PHE A 10 10.86 1.99 34.20
CA PHE A 10 10.43 3.30 33.72
C PHE A 10 11.35 3.82 32.60
N LEU A 11 12.67 3.76 32.80
CA LEU A 11 13.68 4.15 31.80
C LEU A 11 13.58 3.30 30.51
N SER A 12 13.32 1.99 30.63
CA SER A 12 13.05 1.16 29.45
C SER A 12 11.70 1.50 28.79
N SER A 13 10.68 1.90 29.56
CA SER A 13 9.36 2.24 29.01
C SER A 13 9.32 3.57 28.26
N ILE A 14 10.24 4.48 28.55
CA ILE A 14 10.40 5.76 27.83
C ILE A 14 11.45 5.69 26.70
N GLY A 15 11.98 4.49 26.39
CA GLY A 15 12.97 4.32 25.32
C GLY A 15 14.37 4.87 25.62
N ALA A 16 14.71 5.13 26.89
CA ALA A 16 16.03 5.68 27.26
C ALA A 16 17.18 4.68 26.99
N ASP A 17 16.92 3.38 27.16
CA ASP A 17 17.87 2.30 26.80
C ASP A 17 18.09 2.28 25.27
N THR A 18 17.04 2.53 24.49
CA THR A 18 17.08 2.66 23.03
C THR A 18 18.01 3.80 22.60
N LEU A 19 17.88 4.98 23.23
CA LEU A 19 18.76 6.13 22.96
C LEU A 19 20.21 5.87 23.40
N TRP A 20 20.42 5.16 24.51
CA TRP A 20 21.75 4.86 24.99
C TRP A 20 22.50 3.87 24.09
N ARG A 21 21.79 2.88 23.54
CA ARG A 21 22.36 1.84 22.66
C ARG A 21 22.42 2.24 21.18
N SER A 22 21.82 3.36 20.79
CA SER A 22 21.82 3.82 19.39
C SER A 22 23.20 4.24 18.90
N SER A 23 23.33 4.29 17.57
CA SER A 23 24.56 4.67 16.87
C SER A 23 25.02 6.08 17.27
N ARG A 24 26.32 6.34 17.12
CA ARG A 24 26.90 7.67 17.39
C ARG A 24 26.22 8.75 16.55
N ASP A 25 25.93 8.47 15.29
CA ASP A 25 25.31 9.44 14.38
C ASP A 25 23.88 9.80 14.79
N LEU A 26 23.07 8.86 15.25
CA LEU A 26 21.73 9.16 15.79
C LEU A 26 21.79 10.09 17.00
N LYS A 27 22.76 9.88 17.91
CA LYS A 27 22.96 10.76 19.07
C LYS A 27 23.43 12.15 18.65
N VAL A 28 24.32 12.23 17.66
CA VAL A 28 24.79 13.51 17.10
C VAL A 28 23.65 14.25 16.41
N LEU A 29 22.77 13.60 15.65
CA LEU A 29 21.60 14.22 15.03
C LEU A 29 20.62 14.80 16.06
N ILE A 30 20.32 14.05 17.12
CA ILE A 30 19.48 14.53 18.23
C ILE A 30 20.14 15.73 18.93
N LEU A 31 21.46 15.68 19.13
CA LEU A 31 22.23 16.78 19.72
C LEU A 31 22.23 18.03 18.81
N LEU A 32 22.40 17.87 17.50
CA LEU A 32 22.40 18.97 16.53
C LEU A 32 21.08 19.73 16.56
N ARG A 33 19.95 19.00 16.63
CA ARG A 33 18.64 19.61 16.82
C ARG A 33 18.51 20.35 18.15
N PHE A 34 18.95 19.73 19.25
CA PHE A 34 18.94 20.38 20.57
C PHE A 34 19.70 21.70 20.55
N ILE A 35 20.92 21.72 19.98
CA ILE A 35 21.76 22.92 19.85
C ILE A 35 21.05 23.98 18.99
N ARG A 36 20.45 23.58 17.86
CA ARG A 36 19.71 24.51 16.99
C ARG A 36 18.53 25.17 17.73
N LEU A 37 17.69 24.37 18.37
CA LEU A 37 16.50 24.87 19.07
C LEU A 37 16.86 25.69 20.32
N LEU A 38 17.97 25.36 20.98
CA LEU A 38 18.58 26.20 22.00
C LEU A 38 18.92 27.58 21.42
N GLY A 39 19.46 27.68 20.20
CA GLY A 39 19.68 28.96 19.53
C GLY A 39 18.37 29.71 19.24
N TYR A 40 17.40 29.03 18.60
CA TYR A 40 16.14 29.66 18.19
C TYR A 40 15.27 30.13 19.36
N GLY A 41 15.26 29.43 20.50
CA GLY A 41 14.53 29.87 21.68
C GLY A 41 14.97 31.26 22.13
N GLY A 42 16.28 31.45 22.30
CA GLY A 42 16.86 32.71 22.73
C GLY A 42 16.55 33.86 21.78
N THR A 43 16.73 33.65 20.47
CA THR A 43 16.42 34.68 19.48
C THR A 43 14.91 34.99 19.41
N THR A 44 14.04 33.98 19.54
CA THR A 44 12.57 34.18 19.50
C THR A 44 12.07 35.04 20.66
N LEU A 45 12.62 34.88 21.86
CA LEU A 45 12.23 35.70 23.02
C LEU A 45 12.46 37.20 22.76
N VAL A 46 13.52 37.53 22.01
CA VAL A 46 14.07 38.88 21.92
C VAL A 46 13.90 39.56 20.57
N LEU A 47 13.57 38.84 19.50
CA LEU A 47 13.65 39.36 18.13
C LEU A 47 12.81 40.63 17.91
N ALA A 48 11.53 40.63 18.34
CA ALA A 48 10.67 41.81 18.22
C ALA A 48 11.12 42.95 19.13
N LEU A 49 11.59 42.63 20.34
CA LEU A 49 12.14 43.60 21.30
C LEU A 49 13.40 44.29 20.75
N TYR A 50 14.27 43.53 20.09
CA TYR A 50 15.49 44.03 19.49
C TYR A 50 15.21 44.96 18.32
N LEU A 51 14.32 44.56 17.40
CA LEU A 51 13.95 45.40 16.26
C LEU A 51 13.29 46.71 16.71
N ASN A 52 12.46 46.67 17.75
CA ASN A 52 11.92 47.88 18.36
C ASN A 52 13.01 48.74 19.02
N ALA A 53 13.97 48.13 19.72
CA ALA A 53 15.09 48.84 20.34
C ALA A 53 16.04 49.50 19.31
N LEU A 54 16.14 48.96 18.10
CA LEU A 54 16.82 49.57 16.95
C LEU A 54 16.06 50.75 16.33
N GLY A 55 14.82 51.00 16.76
CA GLY A 55 13.99 52.11 16.30
C GLY A 55 13.08 51.77 15.11
N PHE A 56 12.88 50.50 14.77
CA PHE A 56 11.91 50.13 13.73
C PHE A 56 10.47 50.26 14.23
N HIS A 57 9.60 50.79 13.36
CA HIS A 57 8.18 50.89 13.65
C HIS A 57 7.52 49.51 13.72
N ASP A 58 6.45 49.36 14.50
CA ASP A 58 5.75 48.07 14.68
C ASP A 58 5.27 47.45 13.36
N THR A 59 4.90 48.28 12.39
CA THR A 59 4.51 47.84 11.04
C THR A 59 5.68 47.25 10.27
N GLN A 60 6.88 47.84 10.43
CA GLN A 60 8.13 47.32 9.86
C GLN A 60 8.56 46.03 10.56
N ILE A 61 8.37 45.91 11.87
CA ILE A 61 8.61 44.67 12.62
C ILE A 61 7.69 43.57 12.12
N GLY A 62 6.40 43.85 11.90
CA GLY A 62 5.47 42.88 11.30
C GLY A 62 5.85 42.48 9.89
N LEU A 63 6.22 43.43 9.05
CA LEU A 63 6.74 43.14 7.71
C LEU A 63 8.00 42.28 7.76
N PHE A 64 8.92 42.57 8.68
CA PHE A 64 10.17 41.82 8.88
C PHE A 64 9.89 40.35 9.22
N MET A 65 9.03 40.11 10.21
CA MET A 65 8.68 38.76 10.65
C MET A 65 7.97 37.97 9.53
N THR A 66 7.08 38.62 8.78
CA THR A 66 6.39 38.02 7.65
C THR A 66 7.35 37.66 6.52
N LEU A 67 8.21 38.58 6.09
CA LEU A 67 9.17 38.34 5.01
C LEU A 67 10.22 37.30 5.40
N THR A 68 10.61 37.23 6.68
CA THR A 68 11.48 36.18 7.19
C THR A 68 10.83 34.79 7.02
N LEU A 69 9.56 34.64 7.43
CA LEU A 69 8.85 33.36 7.29
C LEU A 69 8.55 32.97 5.83
N VAL A 70 8.33 33.94 4.95
CA VAL A 70 8.23 33.71 3.49
C VAL A 70 9.56 33.24 2.92
N GLY A 71 10.68 33.84 3.36
CA GLY A 71 12.02 33.43 2.99
C GLY A 71 12.34 32.00 3.45
N ASP A 72 11.98 31.64 4.68
CA ASP A 72 12.12 30.28 5.22
C ASP A 72 11.39 29.24 4.35
N LEU A 73 10.17 29.57 3.88
CA LEU A 73 9.41 28.70 2.97
C LEU A 73 10.11 28.53 1.62
N ALA A 74 10.63 29.61 1.04
CA ALA A 74 11.34 29.59 -0.23
C ALA A 74 12.63 28.76 -0.14
N ILE A 75 13.44 28.98 0.91
CA ILE A 75 14.66 28.20 1.18
C ILE A 75 14.29 26.73 1.40
N SER A 76 13.17 26.45 2.08
CA SER A 76 12.77 25.07 2.33
C SER A 76 12.40 24.31 1.06
N PHE A 77 11.69 24.97 0.15
CA PHE A 77 11.36 24.41 -1.15
C PHE A 77 12.63 24.14 -1.98
N VAL A 78 13.58 25.09 -2.00
CA VAL A 78 14.87 24.92 -2.70
C VAL A 78 15.68 23.77 -2.11
N LEU A 79 15.80 23.69 -0.78
CA LEU A 79 16.59 22.63 -0.14
C LEU A 79 15.94 21.25 -0.28
N THR A 80 14.61 21.17 -0.46
CA THR A 80 13.93 19.89 -0.77
C THR A 80 14.28 19.40 -2.17
N TRP A 81 14.40 20.30 -3.16
CA TRP A 81 14.78 19.93 -4.52
C TRP A 81 16.25 19.52 -4.61
N VAL A 82 17.15 20.25 -3.95
CA VAL A 82 18.60 20.03 -4.06
C VAL A 82 19.15 19.07 -2.99
N GLY A 83 18.37 18.79 -1.94
CA GLY A 83 18.79 18.07 -0.74
C GLY A 83 19.20 16.61 -0.97
N ASP A 84 18.57 15.93 -1.92
CA ASP A 84 18.91 14.55 -2.28
C ASP A 84 20.30 14.43 -2.92
N GLY A 85 20.86 15.53 -3.47
CA GLY A 85 22.17 15.56 -4.12
C GLY A 85 23.32 16.11 -3.26
N ILE A 86 23.06 16.95 -2.25
CA ILE A 86 24.10 17.67 -1.47
C ILE A 86 24.59 16.88 -0.24
N GLY A 87 23.79 15.92 0.26
CA GLY A 87 24.13 15.12 1.44
C GLY A 87 23.87 15.83 2.78
N LEU A 88 23.47 15.05 3.79
CA LEU A 88 23.02 15.58 5.10
C LEU A 88 24.14 16.29 5.88
N ARG A 89 25.37 15.76 5.83
CA ARG A 89 26.52 16.30 6.58
C ARG A 89 26.90 17.71 6.10
N LEU A 90 26.95 17.90 4.78
CA LEU A 90 27.23 19.20 4.18
C LEU A 90 26.08 20.18 4.45
N THR A 91 24.84 19.72 4.32
CA THR A 91 23.65 20.54 4.61
C THR A 91 23.61 21.01 6.07
N ALA A 92 23.89 20.12 7.03
CA ALA A 92 23.96 20.47 8.45
C ALA A 92 25.08 21.48 8.76
N SER A 93 26.23 21.35 8.08
CA SER A 93 27.39 22.23 8.25
C SER A 93 27.16 23.61 7.64
N ILE A 94 26.58 23.69 6.44
CA ILE A 94 26.16 24.95 5.83
C ILE A 94 25.16 25.65 6.74
N GLY A 95 24.13 24.94 7.22
CA GLY A 95 23.16 25.49 8.16
C GLY A 95 23.80 26.06 9.43
N ALA A 96 24.79 25.38 10.01
CA ALA A 96 25.52 25.88 11.18
C ALA A 96 26.35 27.14 10.89
N LEU A 97 26.99 27.20 9.72
CA LEU A 97 27.76 28.37 9.28
C LEU A 97 26.85 29.58 9.04
N LEU A 98 25.68 29.35 8.42
CA LEU A 98 24.68 30.40 8.20
C LEU A 98 24.09 30.90 9.52
N MET A 99 23.83 30.03 10.51
CA MET A 99 23.43 30.45 11.86
C MET A 99 24.51 31.34 12.51
N CYS A 100 25.79 30.98 12.38
CA CYS A 100 26.89 31.79 12.90
C CYS A 100 26.93 33.17 12.23
N ALA A 101 26.86 33.21 10.89
CA ALA A 101 26.83 34.44 10.12
C ALA A 101 25.61 35.33 10.48
N GLY A 102 24.43 34.74 10.68
CA GLY A 102 23.22 35.44 11.10
C GLY A 102 23.37 36.09 12.47
N GLY A 103 23.89 35.36 13.47
CA GLY A 103 24.14 35.92 14.80
C GLY A 103 25.13 37.09 14.78
N VAL A 104 26.21 36.97 14.00
CA VAL A 104 27.18 38.07 13.81
C VAL A 104 26.51 39.25 13.10
N ALA A 105 25.72 39.01 12.06
CA ALA A 105 25.03 40.07 11.33
C ALA A 105 24.07 40.85 12.24
N PHE A 106 23.28 40.17 13.07
CA PHE A 106 22.39 40.81 14.03
C PHE A 106 23.13 41.54 15.15
N ALA A 107 24.35 41.12 15.50
CA ALA A 107 25.16 41.80 16.51
C ALA A 107 25.75 43.13 16.01
N TYR A 108 26.09 43.24 14.72
CA TYR A 108 26.85 44.40 14.18
C TYR A 108 26.06 45.31 13.24
N PHE A 109 25.05 44.80 12.52
CA PHE A 109 24.26 45.62 11.59
C PHE A 109 22.99 46.15 12.24
N GLU A 110 22.60 47.35 11.83
CA GLU A 110 21.35 48.00 12.24
C GLU A 110 20.43 48.27 11.04
N ASN A 111 20.87 47.96 9.82
CA ASN A 111 20.08 48.21 8.61
C ASN A 111 18.98 47.15 8.43
N PHE A 112 17.75 47.60 8.26
CA PHE A 112 16.56 46.74 8.09
C PHE A 112 16.74 45.65 7.04
N TRP A 113 17.18 46.00 5.83
CA TRP A 113 17.28 45.07 4.71
C TRP A 113 18.43 44.06 4.89
N LEU A 114 19.55 44.50 5.48
CA LEU A 114 20.65 43.59 5.80
C LEU A 114 20.25 42.59 6.88
N LEU A 115 19.55 43.05 7.94
CA LEU A 115 19.02 42.17 8.97
C LEU A 115 17.97 41.21 8.42
N LEU A 116 17.16 41.64 7.44
CA LEU A 116 16.15 40.80 6.81
C LEU A 116 16.78 39.71 5.92
N VAL A 117 17.78 40.06 5.11
CA VAL A 117 18.52 39.07 4.33
C VAL A 117 19.24 38.10 5.26
N ALA A 118 19.84 38.61 6.34
CA ALA A 118 20.48 37.77 7.34
C ALA A 118 19.49 36.83 8.05
N SER A 119 18.28 37.30 8.39
CA SER A 119 17.27 36.45 9.03
C SER A 119 16.77 35.34 8.12
N ILE A 120 16.56 35.63 6.84
CA ILE A 120 16.15 34.66 5.82
C ILE A 120 17.26 33.63 5.61
N VAL A 121 18.49 34.08 5.32
CA VAL A 121 19.62 33.19 5.02
C VAL A 121 20.03 32.35 6.22
N ALA A 122 20.02 32.91 7.43
CA ALA A 122 20.34 32.19 8.66
C ALA A 122 19.15 31.41 9.24
N VAL A 123 17.98 31.46 8.59
CA VAL A 123 16.75 30.78 9.01
C VAL A 123 16.37 31.13 10.46
N ILE A 124 16.46 32.41 10.82
CA ILE A 124 16.08 32.90 12.15
C ILE A 124 14.56 32.94 12.22
N ASN A 125 13.97 31.86 12.72
CA ASN A 125 12.52 31.70 12.72
C ASN A 125 11.87 32.47 13.90
N PRO A 126 10.89 33.34 13.65
CA PRO A 126 10.24 34.11 14.70
C PRO A 126 9.26 33.30 15.58
N SER A 127 9.01 32.02 15.26
CA SER A 127 7.93 31.21 15.86
C SER A 127 8.38 30.21 16.91
N ALA A 128 9.70 30.07 17.12
CA ALA A 128 10.36 29.01 17.90
C ALA A 128 9.97 27.56 17.51
N ASN A 129 9.11 27.37 16.51
CA ASN A 129 8.74 26.08 15.95
C ASN A 129 9.56 25.82 14.69
N GLU A 130 10.07 24.60 14.53
CA GLU A 130 10.78 24.18 13.33
C GLU A 130 9.82 24.06 12.15
N ILE A 131 9.84 25.11 11.32
CA ILE A 131 9.39 25.11 9.94
C ILE A 131 10.63 25.40 9.09
N ASP A 132 11.70 24.64 9.32
CA ASP A 132 12.98 24.76 8.63
C ASP A 132 13.26 23.47 7.84
N PRO A 133 13.98 23.55 6.71
CA PRO A 133 14.12 22.40 5.82
C PRO A 133 15.01 21.32 6.37
N PHE A 134 15.88 21.69 7.30
CA PHE A 134 16.70 20.77 8.08
C PHE A 134 15.87 19.72 8.82
N LYS A 135 14.66 20.06 9.29
CA LYS A 135 13.79 19.12 9.99
C LYS A 135 13.42 17.93 9.11
N ALA A 136 13.07 18.16 7.84
CA ALA A 136 12.67 17.09 6.92
C ALA A 136 13.83 16.13 6.63
N ILE A 137 15.04 16.67 6.46
CA ILE A 137 16.25 15.87 6.17
C ILE A 137 16.73 15.12 7.43
N GLU A 138 16.59 15.71 8.61
CA GLU A 138 16.86 15.02 9.88
C GLU A 138 15.86 13.89 10.15
N GLU A 139 14.57 14.11 9.88
CA GLU A 139 13.52 13.10 10.05
C GLU A 139 13.76 11.89 9.13
N SER A 140 14.14 12.13 7.87
CA SER A 140 14.47 11.06 6.92
C SER A 140 15.73 10.29 7.34
N ALA A 141 16.77 10.98 7.83
CA ALA A 141 18.00 10.36 8.29
C ALA A 141 17.78 9.50 9.56
N ILE A 142 16.99 9.98 10.53
CA ILE A 142 16.64 9.22 11.73
C ILE A 142 15.84 7.96 11.36
N ALA A 143 14.89 8.08 10.44
CA ALA A 143 14.10 6.94 9.97
C ALA A 143 14.97 5.88 9.29
N ARG A 144 16.00 6.28 8.54
CA ARG A 144 16.92 5.36 7.85
C ARG A 144 17.94 4.71 8.80
N LEU A 145 18.48 5.46 9.75
CA LEU A 145 19.50 4.99 10.69
C LEU A 145 18.90 4.19 11.86
N SER A 146 17.58 4.20 12.01
CA SER A 146 16.85 3.47 13.05
C SER A 146 16.15 2.24 12.48
N THR A 147 16.02 1.18 13.29
CA THR A 147 15.16 0.04 12.93
C THR A 147 13.68 0.38 13.16
N PRO A 148 12.73 -0.32 12.51
CA PRO A 148 11.29 -0.10 12.73
C PRO A 148 10.86 -0.20 14.21
N HIS A 149 11.59 -0.97 15.02
CA HIS A 149 11.37 -1.10 16.46
C HIS A 149 11.87 0.09 17.29
N THR A 150 12.97 0.74 16.88
CA THR A 150 13.61 1.84 17.63
C THR A 150 13.25 3.23 17.12
N CYS A 151 12.70 3.33 15.91
CA CYS A 151 12.40 4.58 15.22
C CYS A 151 11.44 5.50 15.99
N ASN A 152 10.37 4.94 16.57
CA ASN A 152 9.40 5.72 17.35
C ASN A 152 10.02 6.34 18.61
N ASP A 153 10.86 5.58 19.32
CA ASP A 153 11.56 6.07 20.51
C ASP A 153 12.55 7.18 20.12
N MET A 154 13.26 7.01 19.00
CA MET A 154 14.19 8.02 18.51
C MET A 154 13.48 9.33 18.15
N PHE A 155 12.33 9.28 17.47
CA PHE A 155 11.52 10.46 17.18
C PHE A 155 10.96 11.13 18.45
N ALA A 156 10.56 10.35 19.46
CA ALA A 156 10.08 10.87 20.73
C ALA A 156 11.18 11.64 21.48
N TRP A 157 12.39 11.06 21.61
CA TRP A 157 13.54 11.71 22.23
C TRP A 157 14.03 12.91 21.42
N TRP A 158 14.06 12.79 20.10
CA TRP A 158 14.38 13.87 19.18
C TRP A 158 13.45 15.07 19.37
N SER A 159 12.14 14.86 19.51
CA SER A 159 11.12 15.90 19.77
C SER A 159 11.24 16.51 21.16
N MET A 160 11.32 15.66 22.19
CA MET A 160 11.36 16.09 23.59
C MET A 160 12.61 16.93 23.89
N LEU A 161 13.79 16.47 23.47
CA LEU A 161 15.04 17.21 23.70
C LEU A 161 15.04 18.55 22.96
N GLY A 162 14.51 18.59 21.74
CA GLY A 162 14.35 19.83 21.00
C GLY A 162 13.53 20.88 21.76
N MET A 163 12.34 20.51 22.23
CA MET A 163 11.47 21.39 23.02
C MET A 163 12.12 21.85 24.33
N PHE A 164 12.85 20.95 25.00
CA PHE A 164 13.63 21.28 26.19
C PHE A 164 14.72 22.33 25.88
N GLY A 165 15.40 22.23 24.74
CA GLY A 165 16.38 23.22 24.26
C GLY A 165 15.76 24.62 24.13
N THR A 166 14.63 24.74 23.45
CA THR A 166 13.91 26.04 23.32
C THR A 166 13.55 26.62 24.69
N ALA A 167 12.98 25.80 25.58
CA ALA A 167 12.56 26.24 26.91
C ALA A 167 13.76 26.70 27.77
N ALA A 168 14.83 25.92 27.79
CA ALA A 168 16.05 26.24 28.55
C ALA A 168 16.69 27.55 28.06
N SER A 169 16.67 27.79 26.74
CA SER A 169 17.19 29.02 26.16
C SER A 169 16.37 30.26 26.51
N ASN A 170 15.04 30.15 26.52
CA ASN A 170 14.17 31.26 26.94
C ASN A 170 14.46 31.69 28.38
N LEU A 171 14.66 30.72 29.28
CA LEU A 171 15.05 31.00 30.67
C LEU A 171 16.41 31.70 30.72
N LEU A 172 17.42 31.12 30.09
CA LEU A 172 18.79 31.65 30.11
C LEU A 172 18.84 33.07 29.53
N THR A 173 18.26 33.26 28.35
CA THR A 173 18.28 34.54 27.63
C THR A 173 17.58 35.64 28.41
N GLY A 174 16.40 35.36 28.98
CA GLY A 174 15.66 36.34 29.77
C GLY A 174 16.44 36.83 30.99
N TRP A 175 17.08 35.92 31.72
CA TRP A 175 17.89 36.28 32.90
C TRP A 175 19.22 36.92 32.54
N VAL A 176 19.85 36.53 31.42
CA VAL A 176 21.06 37.19 30.91
C VAL A 176 20.75 38.65 30.55
N ILE A 177 19.63 38.93 29.87
CA ILE A 177 19.24 40.31 29.57
C ILE A 177 19.03 41.12 30.85
N ASN A 178 18.23 40.62 31.79
CA ASN A 178 18.01 41.30 33.06
C ASN A 178 19.34 41.59 33.78
N ALA A 179 20.24 40.60 33.86
CA ALA A 179 21.55 40.78 34.50
C ALA A 179 22.40 41.85 33.79
N LEU A 180 22.39 41.90 32.46
CA LEU A 180 23.13 42.92 31.70
C LEU A 180 22.51 44.31 31.86
N GLU A 181 21.19 44.42 31.90
CA GLU A 181 20.47 45.67 32.17
C GLU A 181 20.78 46.18 33.60
N ASP A 182 20.85 45.31 34.60
CA ASP A 182 21.23 45.66 35.98
C ASP A 182 22.66 46.21 36.07
N HIS A 183 23.56 45.80 35.15
CA HIS A 183 24.91 46.34 35.02
C HIS A 183 24.98 47.66 34.22
N GLY A 184 23.83 48.22 33.82
CA GLY A 184 23.73 49.52 33.16
C GLY A 184 24.04 49.50 31.66
N LEU A 185 24.04 48.33 31.01
CA LEU A 185 24.18 48.25 29.56
C LEU A 185 22.91 48.76 28.85
N ARG A 186 23.08 49.34 27.65
CA ARG A 186 21.95 49.80 26.83
C ARG A 186 21.17 48.59 26.34
N LYS A 187 19.84 48.72 26.25
CA LYS A 187 18.94 47.65 25.79
C LYS A 187 19.37 47.01 24.47
N VAL A 188 19.82 47.81 23.49
CA VAL A 188 20.33 47.30 22.21
C VAL A 188 21.56 46.41 22.40
N ASP A 189 22.50 46.82 23.26
CA ASP A 189 23.74 46.08 23.52
C ASP A 189 23.45 44.77 24.28
N CYS A 190 22.47 44.76 25.20
CA CYS A 190 22.01 43.53 25.87
C CYS A 190 21.50 42.50 24.86
N HIS A 191 20.69 42.92 23.88
CA HIS A 191 20.18 42.04 22.83
C HIS A 191 21.28 41.56 21.86
N ARG A 192 22.26 42.42 21.53
CA ARG A 192 23.42 42.02 20.70
C ARG A 192 24.21 40.88 21.33
N MET A 193 24.36 40.87 22.65
CA MET A 193 25.02 39.76 23.36
C MET A 193 24.27 38.43 23.18
N VAL A 194 22.94 38.46 23.09
CA VAL A 194 22.13 37.26 22.81
C VAL A 194 22.41 36.74 21.39
N PHE A 195 22.49 37.62 20.39
CA PHE A 195 22.84 37.23 19.02
C PHE A 195 24.29 36.76 18.85
N LEU A 196 25.22 37.29 19.66
CA LEU A 196 26.58 36.71 19.76
C LEU A 196 26.56 35.32 20.41
N GLY A 197 25.74 35.11 21.43
CA GLY A 197 25.48 33.79 22.00
C GLY A 197 24.91 32.82 20.97
N TYR A 198 23.98 33.28 20.12
CA TYR A 198 23.45 32.53 18.99
C TYR A 198 24.55 32.15 17.98
N ALA A 199 25.47 33.07 17.66
CA ALA A 199 26.61 32.78 16.79
C ALA A 199 27.55 31.73 17.39
N ALA A 200 27.79 31.77 18.70
CA ALA A 200 28.59 30.78 19.42
C ALA A 200 27.92 29.39 19.42
N ILE A 201 26.59 29.34 19.60
CA ILE A 201 25.80 28.11 19.45
C ILE A 201 25.93 27.55 18.03
N GLY A 202 25.93 28.41 17.00
CA GLY A 202 26.19 28.03 15.61
C GLY A 202 27.56 27.39 15.41
N LEU A 203 28.61 27.92 16.05
CA LEU A 203 29.96 27.33 16.01
C LEU A 203 30.02 25.96 16.69
N ILE A 204 29.36 25.80 17.84
CA ILE A 204 29.24 24.51 18.53
C ILE A 204 28.51 23.50 17.63
N LYS A 205 27.42 23.93 16.97
CA LYS A 205 26.67 23.10 16.01
C LYS A 205 27.57 22.67 14.85
N LEU A 206 28.42 23.56 14.33
CA LEU A 206 29.36 23.26 13.24
C LEU A 206 30.39 22.20 13.67
N ILE A 207 30.93 22.30 14.88
CA ILE A 207 31.86 21.30 15.43
C ILE A 207 31.16 19.94 15.57
N CYS A 208 29.91 19.93 16.05
CA CYS A 208 29.13 18.70 16.16
C CYS A 208 28.75 18.12 14.77
N SER A 209 28.49 18.94 13.75
CA SER A 209 28.12 18.44 12.42
C SER A 209 29.30 17.80 11.70
N MET A 210 30.53 18.28 11.96
CA MET A 210 31.77 17.64 11.50
C MET A 210 32.01 16.26 12.12
N CYS A 211 31.32 15.93 13.22
CA CYS A 211 31.42 14.62 13.88
C CYS A 211 30.49 13.55 13.29
N LEU A 212 29.67 13.87 12.29
CA LEU A 212 28.84 12.90 11.57
C LEU A 212 29.69 12.05 10.63
N SER A 213 29.46 10.74 10.63
CA SER A 213 30.15 9.80 9.74
C SER A 213 29.65 9.87 8.29
N ALA A 214 30.41 9.28 7.36
CA ALA A 214 29.99 9.14 5.95
C ALA A 214 28.82 8.15 5.77
N GLU A 215 28.50 7.30 6.76
CA GLU A 215 27.35 6.38 6.71
C GLU A 215 25.99 7.13 6.72
N VAL A 216 26.02 8.42 7.08
CA VAL A 216 24.88 9.32 7.07
C VAL A 216 24.62 9.90 5.67
N GLU A 217 25.56 9.75 4.73
CA GLU A 217 25.42 10.22 3.35
C GLU A 217 24.68 9.19 2.48
N HIS A 218 23.91 9.66 1.51
CA HIS A 218 23.09 8.83 0.64
C HIS A 218 23.99 8.06 -0.32
N VAL A 219 24.14 6.74 -0.15
CA VAL A 219 24.56 5.87 -1.25
C VAL A 219 23.32 5.72 -2.15
N PRO A 220 23.33 6.21 -3.39
CA PRO A 220 22.28 5.88 -4.34
C PRO A 220 22.18 4.36 -4.34
N LEU A 221 20.97 3.80 -4.18
CA LEU A 221 20.76 2.42 -4.59
C LEU A 221 21.32 2.31 -5.99
N GLN A 222 22.45 1.62 -6.12
CA GLN A 222 23.06 1.31 -7.38
C GLN A 222 21.92 0.70 -8.20
N LYS A 223 21.60 1.33 -9.34
CA LYS A 223 21.00 0.59 -10.44
C LYS A 223 21.82 -0.69 -10.54
N GLU A 224 21.27 -1.82 -10.13
CA GLU A 224 21.75 -3.10 -10.61
C GLU A 224 21.49 -3.07 -12.12
N SER A 225 22.46 -2.52 -12.85
CA SER A 225 22.66 -2.88 -14.23
C SER A 225 22.73 -4.39 -14.26
N CYS A 226 21.87 -5.01 -15.06
CA CYS A 226 22.05 -6.37 -15.51
C CYS A 226 23.47 -6.54 -16.05
N ALA A 227 24.38 -7.04 -15.23
CA ALA A 227 25.59 -7.68 -15.69
C ALA A 227 25.21 -9.13 -15.94
N SER A 228 25.11 -9.47 -17.22
CA SER A 228 25.07 -10.84 -17.72
C SER A 228 26.22 -11.66 -17.13
N PRO A 229 26.02 -12.96 -16.82
CA PRO A 229 27.12 -13.84 -16.50
C PRO A 229 27.87 -14.17 -17.80
N GLN A 230 29.00 -13.53 -18.03
CA GLN A 230 29.96 -14.02 -19.02
C GLN A 230 31.29 -14.36 -18.36
N SER A 231 31.56 -15.67 -18.40
CA SER A 231 32.85 -16.30 -18.71
C SER A 231 34.12 -15.53 -18.36
N GLY A 232 34.93 -16.13 -17.49
CA GLY A 232 36.21 -15.57 -17.09
C GLY A 232 37.20 -15.37 -18.23
N ILE A 233 38.19 -14.51 -17.97
CA ILE A 233 39.60 -14.59 -18.32
C ILE A 233 40.34 -13.47 -17.54
N VAL A 234 41.31 -13.91 -16.75
CA VAL A 234 42.65 -13.35 -16.41
C VAL A 234 42.90 -11.83 -16.30
N GLU A 235 43.60 -11.53 -15.20
CA GLU A 235 44.27 -10.32 -14.68
C GLU A 235 45.04 -9.39 -15.66
N GLY A 236 45.15 -8.10 -15.27
CA GLY A 236 46.21 -7.16 -15.70
C GLY A 236 45.98 -5.70 -15.20
N PRO A 237 46.97 -5.00 -14.59
CA PRO A 237 46.76 -3.76 -13.83
C PRO A 237 47.08 -2.44 -14.56
N SER A 238 46.52 -1.35 -13.98
CA SER A 238 46.93 0.08 -13.95
C SER A 238 47.08 0.89 -15.25
N ASP A 239 46.44 2.07 -15.31
CA ASP A 239 47.13 3.36 -15.15
C ASP A 239 46.14 4.55 -15.21
N ASP A 240 46.46 5.58 -14.43
CA ASP A 240 45.80 6.88 -14.28
C ASP A 240 45.89 7.76 -15.54
N ASP A 241 44.91 8.64 -15.77
CA ASP A 241 45.09 10.11 -15.86
C ASP A 241 43.90 10.85 -16.50
N ASP A 242 43.77 12.10 -16.07
CA ASP A 242 42.67 13.06 -16.10
C ASP A 242 42.21 13.64 -17.47
N ASP A 243 41.01 14.25 -17.40
CA ASP A 243 40.53 15.48 -18.06
C ASP A 243 40.77 15.71 -19.57
N ASP A 244 39.69 15.86 -20.36
CA ASP A 244 39.07 17.18 -20.62
C ASP A 244 38.04 17.07 -21.78
N GLU A 245 36.96 17.83 -21.66
CA GLU A 245 35.90 17.98 -22.66
C GLU A 245 36.31 18.98 -23.76
N ASN A 246 35.81 18.73 -24.98
CA ASN A 246 35.69 19.65 -26.13
C ASN A 246 36.90 19.82 -27.07
N ALA A 247 36.92 19.05 -28.17
CA ALA A 247 36.79 19.61 -29.54
C ALA A 247 36.78 18.51 -30.64
N PRO A 248 36.14 18.75 -31.80
CA PRO A 248 35.77 17.73 -32.78
C PRO A 248 36.70 17.70 -34.00
N LEU A 249 36.83 16.54 -34.69
CA LEU A 249 37.15 16.50 -36.12
C LEU A 249 36.95 15.10 -36.74
N LEU A 250 35.97 15.03 -37.64
CA LEU A 250 35.76 13.96 -38.61
C LEU A 250 36.85 13.97 -39.69
N THR A 251 37.30 12.79 -40.10
CA THR A 251 37.55 12.39 -41.50
C THR A 251 37.63 10.87 -41.53
N GLU A 252 36.70 10.12 -42.11
CA GLU A 252 36.30 9.95 -43.52
C GLU A 252 36.86 8.65 -44.11
N ASN A 253 35.98 7.93 -44.84
CA ASN A 253 36.25 6.97 -45.92
C ASN A 253 36.60 5.53 -45.48
N THR A 254 35.85 4.46 -45.82
CA THR A 254 35.15 4.14 -47.08
C THR A 254 34.23 2.90 -46.87
N PRO A 255 33.39 2.45 -47.84
CA PRO A 255 31.97 2.12 -47.61
C PRO A 255 31.60 0.68 -48.02
N SER A 256 30.40 0.21 -47.65
CA SER A 256 29.53 -0.57 -48.56
C SER A 256 28.23 -1.04 -47.90
N TYR A 257 27.13 -0.47 -48.41
CA TYR A 257 25.76 -1.03 -48.55
C TYR A 257 24.95 -1.37 -47.27
N GLY A 258 23.80 -0.75 -46.98
CA GLY A 258 23.08 0.33 -47.67
C GLY A 258 21.58 0.37 -47.27
N GLY A 259 21.12 1.56 -46.83
CA GLY A 259 19.76 2.13 -47.06
C GLY A 259 18.64 1.75 -46.07
N VAL A 260 18.40 2.43 -44.94
CA VAL A 260 17.87 3.81 -44.71
C VAL A 260 16.33 3.90 -44.78
N MET A 261 15.69 4.24 -43.65
CA MET A 261 15.01 5.54 -43.50
C MET A 261 15.13 6.05 -42.05
N THR A 262 15.58 7.30 -41.98
CA THR A 262 15.80 8.18 -40.84
C THR A 262 14.56 9.05 -40.62
N ASP A 263 14.24 9.38 -39.37
CA ASP A 263 13.61 10.67 -39.09
C ASP A 263 14.32 11.38 -37.94
N THR A 264 14.56 12.65 -38.22
CA THR A 264 15.29 13.69 -37.49
C THR A 264 14.52 14.17 -36.27
N GLU A 265 15.06 13.95 -35.07
CA GLU A 265 14.64 14.68 -33.88
C GLU A 265 15.29 16.07 -33.85
N THR A 266 14.45 17.09 -33.77
CA THR A 266 14.84 18.46 -33.41
C THR A 266 14.91 18.55 -31.88
N PRO A 267 15.87 19.30 -31.30
CA PRO A 267 16.03 19.35 -29.85
C PRO A 267 14.88 20.16 -29.23
N GLN A 268 13.85 19.46 -28.74
CA GLN A 268 12.82 20.07 -27.91
C GLN A 268 13.43 20.47 -26.57
N SER A 269 13.26 21.73 -26.19
CA SER A 269 13.82 22.30 -24.97
C SER A 269 13.39 21.49 -23.74
N GLN A 270 14.35 21.20 -22.84
CA GLN A 270 14.12 20.53 -21.55
C GLN A 270 12.93 21.11 -20.74
N ALA A 271 12.53 22.36 -21.00
CA ALA A 271 11.37 22.99 -20.38
C ALA A 271 10.01 22.35 -20.75
N GLN A 272 9.86 21.78 -21.95
CA GLN A 272 8.59 21.15 -22.39
C GLN A 272 8.45 19.71 -21.87
N VAL A 273 9.56 18.98 -21.75
CA VAL A 273 9.60 17.63 -21.14
C VAL A 273 9.28 17.69 -19.64
N VAL A 274 9.75 18.73 -18.96
CA VAL A 274 9.42 18.96 -17.54
C VAL A 274 7.96 19.40 -17.36
N ALA A 275 7.40 20.18 -18.29
CA ALA A 275 5.99 20.59 -18.22
C ALA A 275 5.01 19.42 -18.43
N ALA A 276 5.32 18.48 -19.33
CA ALA A 276 4.49 17.29 -19.56
C ALA A 276 4.56 16.29 -18.40
N ALA A 277 5.70 16.17 -17.72
CA ALA A 277 5.87 15.28 -16.55
C ALA A 277 5.11 15.74 -15.29
N VAL A 278 4.72 17.01 -15.21
CA VAL A 278 4.05 17.60 -14.03
C VAL A 278 2.52 17.49 -14.11
N GLN A 279 1.95 17.19 -15.28
CA GLN A 279 0.53 17.38 -15.53
C GLN A 279 -0.41 16.25 -15.02
N ASP A 280 0.13 15.10 -14.60
CA ASP A 280 -0.68 13.91 -14.25
C ASP A 280 -0.47 13.34 -12.83
N GLN A 281 0.12 14.10 -11.91
CA GLN A 281 0.17 13.73 -10.48
C GLN A 281 -0.83 14.56 -9.66
N ARG A 282 -2.09 14.12 -9.58
CA ARG A 282 -2.99 14.65 -8.54
C ARG A 282 -2.50 14.19 -7.17
N LEU A 283 -2.07 15.14 -6.32
CA LEU A 283 -1.57 14.90 -4.96
C LEU A 283 -2.56 14.16 -4.03
N PHE A 284 -3.87 14.26 -4.31
CA PHE A 284 -4.93 13.60 -3.55
C PHE A 284 -6.03 13.06 -4.47
N THR A 285 -6.62 11.94 -4.08
CA THR A 285 -7.88 11.42 -4.62
C THR A 285 -9.04 12.41 -4.36
N PRO A 286 -10.14 12.42 -5.13
CA PRO A 286 -11.25 13.37 -4.93
C PRO A 286 -11.91 13.35 -3.54
N GLU A 287 -11.95 12.19 -2.87
CA GLU A 287 -12.45 12.08 -1.49
C GLU A 287 -11.46 12.63 -0.46
N SER A 288 -10.17 12.27 -0.59
CA SER A 288 -9.11 12.88 0.20
C SER A 288 -8.98 14.37 -0.09
N PHE A 289 -9.27 14.82 -1.31
CA PHE A 289 -9.28 16.22 -1.71
C PHE A 289 -10.42 16.96 -1.02
N ASP A 290 -11.65 16.43 -0.99
CA ASP A 290 -12.76 17.05 -0.24
C ASP A 290 -12.47 17.08 1.28
N PHE A 291 -11.92 16.00 1.84
CA PHE A 291 -11.47 15.96 3.24
C PHE A 291 -10.38 17.01 3.51
N MET A 292 -9.33 17.02 2.69
CA MET A 292 -8.18 17.93 2.81
C MET A 292 -8.56 19.37 2.53
N TRP A 293 -9.51 19.64 1.62
CA TRP A 293 -10.03 20.97 1.35
C TRP A 293 -10.79 21.51 2.56
N LYS A 294 -11.75 20.75 3.10
CA LYS A 294 -12.51 21.11 4.30
C LYS A 294 -11.61 21.31 5.51
N LEU A 295 -10.63 20.41 5.67
CA LEU A 295 -9.66 20.49 6.77
C LEU A 295 -8.72 21.69 6.60
N SER A 296 -8.17 21.90 5.40
CA SER A 296 -7.26 23.03 5.12
C SER A 296 -7.98 24.37 5.27
N LEU A 297 -9.24 24.47 4.82
CA LEU A 297 -10.07 25.65 5.01
C LEU A 297 -10.26 25.96 6.49
N ALA A 298 -10.58 24.96 7.31
CA ALA A 298 -10.69 25.15 8.74
C ALA A 298 -9.32 25.54 9.35
N MET A 299 -8.27 24.79 9.04
CA MET A 299 -6.93 25.00 9.60
C MET A 299 -6.32 26.36 9.22
N ALA A 300 -6.69 26.93 8.08
CA ALA A 300 -6.27 28.28 7.71
C ALA A 300 -6.64 29.31 8.79
N PHE A 301 -7.84 29.22 9.38
CA PHE A 301 -8.25 30.12 10.47
C PHE A 301 -7.40 29.91 11.74
N ASP A 302 -7.11 28.66 12.09
CA ASP A 302 -6.23 28.35 13.24
C ASP A 302 -4.82 28.91 13.04
N PHE A 303 -4.27 28.77 11.84
CA PHE A 303 -2.91 29.20 11.53
C PHE A 303 -2.77 30.72 11.40
N VAL A 304 -3.75 31.42 10.83
CA VAL A 304 -3.79 32.89 10.88
C VAL A 304 -3.88 33.38 12.33
N GLY A 305 -4.74 32.78 13.15
CA GLY A 305 -4.82 33.08 14.58
C GLY A 305 -3.52 32.76 15.33
N SER A 306 -2.81 31.71 14.93
CA SER A 306 -1.52 31.35 15.53
C SER A 306 -0.41 32.35 15.19
N GLY A 307 -0.37 32.86 13.95
CA GLY A 307 0.55 33.92 13.53
C GLY A 307 0.31 35.24 14.26
N LEU A 308 -0.97 35.58 14.53
CA LEU A 308 -1.35 36.79 15.27
C LEU A 308 -0.83 36.82 16.73
N ALA A 309 -0.61 35.65 17.32
CA ALA A 309 -0.25 35.50 18.73
C ALA A 309 1.00 34.64 18.91
N GLN A 310 1.99 34.87 18.03
CA GLN A 310 3.27 34.21 18.05
C GLN A 310 4.09 34.61 19.29
N ILE A 311 5.02 33.75 19.73
CA ILE A 311 5.75 33.96 21.00
C ILE A 311 6.52 35.29 20.99
N SER A 312 7.22 35.63 19.90
CA SER A 312 7.92 36.91 19.75
C SER A 312 7.01 38.13 19.92
N TRP A 313 5.77 38.05 19.41
CA TRP A 313 4.79 39.13 19.55
C TRP A 313 4.21 39.19 20.96
N MET A 314 4.03 38.04 21.58
CA MET A 314 3.53 37.94 22.94
C MET A 314 4.52 38.52 23.96
N THR A 315 5.81 38.22 23.80
CA THR A 315 6.86 38.76 24.68
C THR A 315 6.98 40.27 24.51
N TYR A 316 6.92 40.76 23.27
CA TYR A 316 6.85 42.19 22.97
C TYR A 316 5.62 42.87 23.59
N PHE A 317 4.44 42.25 23.49
CA PHE A 317 3.20 42.77 24.10
C PHE A 317 3.31 42.89 25.63
N PHE A 318 3.79 41.85 26.32
CA PHE A 318 3.94 41.89 27.77
C PHE A 318 4.98 42.91 28.24
N LYS A 319 6.06 43.12 27.48
CA LYS A 319 7.02 44.17 27.78
C LYS A 319 6.43 45.56 27.54
N ARG A 320 5.72 45.77 26.43
CA ARG A 320 5.17 47.07 26.03
C ARG A 320 3.99 47.52 26.92
N GLU A 321 3.02 46.65 27.16
CA GLU A 321 1.76 47.02 27.83
C GLU A 321 1.80 46.83 29.36
N TYR A 322 2.63 45.89 29.84
CA TYR A 322 2.66 45.52 31.26
C TYR A 322 4.04 45.70 31.91
N ASP A 323 5.05 46.14 31.15
CA ASP A 323 6.44 46.32 31.59
C ASP A 323 6.98 45.10 32.36
N VAL A 324 6.70 43.90 31.82
CA VAL A 324 7.18 42.65 32.41
C VAL A 324 8.65 42.44 32.02
N PRO A 325 9.56 42.20 32.99
CA PRO A 325 10.96 41.89 32.68
C PRO A 325 11.12 40.61 31.86
N GLU A 326 12.12 40.60 30.99
CA GLU A 326 12.45 39.52 30.06
C GLU A 326 12.75 38.22 30.83
N GLY A 327 13.43 38.30 31.97
CA GLY A 327 13.66 37.16 32.87
C GLY A 327 12.39 36.50 33.41
N ALA A 328 11.34 37.28 33.68
CA ALA A 328 10.06 36.75 34.12
C ALA A 328 9.32 36.05 32.98
N LEU A 329 9.37 36.60 31.77
CA LEU A 329 8.81 35.99 30.56
C LEU A 329 9.55 34.69 30.18
N GLY A 330 10.88 34.68 30.29
CA GLY A 330 11.71 33.49 30.12
C GLY A 330 11.35 32.39 31.13
N SER A 331 11.18 32.75 32.40
CA SER A 331 10.79 31.80 33.46
C SER A 331 9.38 31.25 33.28
N ALA A 332 8.43 32.11 32.87
CA ALA A 332 7.05 31.71 32.59
C ALA A 332 6.97 30.73 31.41
N THR A 333 7.67 31.03 30.31
CA THR A 333 7.70 30.15 29.12
C THR A 333 8.40 28.82 29.39
N PHE A 334 9.50 28.81 30.18
CA PHE A 334 10.17 27.59 30.61
C PHE A 334 9.26 26.68 31.46
N THR A 335 8.68 27.24 32.51
CA THR A 335 7.82 26.50 33.44
C THR A 335 6.61 25.93 32.71
N ALA A 336 5.96 26.75 31.89
CA ALA A 336 4.80 26.32 31.11
C ALA A 336 5.16 25.27 30.04
N GLY A 337 6.33 25.38 29.39
CA GLY A 337 6.80 24.41 28.40
C GLY A 337 7.05 23.03 28.98
N ILE A 338 7.64 22.93 30.17
CA ILE A 338 7.83 21.65 30.88
C ILE A 338 6.49 21.02 31.22
N ILE A 339 5.56 21.79 31.80
CA ILE A 339 4.24 21.28 32.18
C ILE A 339 3.47 20.83 30.93
N SER A 340 3.51 21.61 29.85
CA SER A 340 2.86 21.27 28.58
C SER A 340 3.38 19.96 27.99
N SER A 341 4.70 19.74 28.04
CA SER A 341 5.34 18.50 27.58
C SER A 341 4.83 17.26 28.35
N VAL A 342 4.61 17.39 29.66
CA VAL A 342 4.04 16.32 30.49
C VAL A 342 2.55 16.11 30.20
N LEU A 343 1.77 17.20 30.07
CA LEU A 343 0.33 17.12 29.80
C LEU A 343 -0.02 16.60 28.41
N ASN A 344 0.87 16.73 27.43
CA ASN A 344 0.67 16.12 26.11
C ASN A 344 0.44 14.60 26.20
N LEU A 345 1.00 13.92 27.22
CA LEU A 345 0.74 12.49 27.48
C LEU A 345 -0.72 12.18 27.82
N ALA A 346 -1.48 13.17 28.32
CA ALA A 346 -2.90 13.03 28.65
C ALA A 346 -3.84 13.10 27.43
N SER A 347 -3.33 13.45 26.25
CA SER A 347 -4.12 13.55 25.01
C SER A 347 -4.71 12.21 24.55
N SER A 348 -3.95 11.12 24.69
CA SER A 348 -4.34 9.76 24.29
C SER A 348 -5.51 9.17 25.11
N PRO A 349 -5.50 9.15 26.46
CA PRO A 349 -6.64 8.67 27.23
C PRO A 349 -7.90 9.51 26.99
N MET A 350 -7.77 10.82 26.82
CA MET A 350 -8.90 11.70 26.52
C MET A 350 -9.50 11.41 25.13
N SER A 351 -8.65 11.23 24.11
CA SER A 351 -9.10 10.83 22.76
C SER A 351 -9.80 9.48 22.72
N ARG A 352 -9.47 8.54 23.62
CA ARG A 352 -10.18 7.26 23.74
C ARG A 352 -11.54 7.40 24.44
N ALA A 353 -11.66 8.34 25.38
CA ALA A 353 -12.89 8.53 26.17
C ALA A 353 -14.00 9.26 25.41
N ILE A 354 -13.66 10.31 24.65
CA ILE A 354 -14.65 11.17 23.97
C ILE A 354 -14.45 11.25 22.44
N GLY A 355 -13.44 10.57 21.89
CA GLY A 355 -13.15 10.56 20.45
C GLY A 355 -12.23 11.70 19.98
N GLN A 356 -11.59 11.51 18.83
CA GLN A 356 -10.51 12.38 18.31
C GLN A 356 -10.97 13.82 18.02
N VAL A 357 -12.06 13.98 17.24
CA VAL A 357 -12.58 15.31 16.86
C VAL A 357 -13.03 16.12 18.07
N GLN A 358 -13.70 15.48 19.03
CA GLN A 358 -14.20 16.15 20.24
C GLN A 358 -13.06 16.56 21.16
N THR A 359 -12.07 15.68 21.33
CA THR A 359 -10.85 15.98 22.11
C THR A 359 -10.11 17.18 21.53
N MET A 360 -9.94 17.20 20.21
CA MET A 360 -9.33 18.32 19.50
C MET A 360 -10.12 19.62 19.74
N VAL A 361 -11.43 19.61 19.53
CA VAL A 361 -12.28 20.80 19.70
C VAL A 361 -12.30 21.31 21.14
N VAL A 362 -12.40 20.43 22.15
CA VAL A 362 -12.43 20.83 23.57
C VAL A 362 -11.11 21.47 23.97
N CYS A 363 -9.98 20.81 23.69
CA CYS A 363 -8.66 21.32 24.05
C CYS A 363 -8.36 22.64 23.34
N HIS A 364 -8.67 22.70 22.04
CA HIS A 364 -8.45 23.88 21.25
C HIS A 364 -9.36 25.04 21.68
N THR A 365 -10.59 24.77 22.13
CA THR A 365 -11.50 25.81 22.69
C THR A 365 -10.92 26.40 23.97
N ILE A 366 -10.42 25.57 24.90
CA ILE A 366 -9.81 26.05 26.15
C ILE A 366 -8.60 26.95 25.86
N ASN A 367 -7.71 26.52 24.98
CA ASN A 367 -6.55 27.30 24.56
C ASN A 367 -6.95 28.61 23.85
N SER A 368 -7.94 28.57 22.95
CA SER A 368 -8.40 29.73 22.18
C SER A 368 -9.10 30.77 23.05
N MET A 369 -9.90 30.32 24.02
CA MET A 369 -10.55 31.20 24.99
C MET A 369 -9.50 31.89 25.88
N SER A 370 -8.49 31.14 26.30
CA SER A 370 -7.37 31.68 27.07
C SER A 370 -6.64 32.76 26.29
N LEU A 371 -6.37 32.52 25.00
CA LEU A 371 -5.75 33.51 24.11
C LEU A 371 -6.57 34.79 23.97
N LEU A 372 -7.89 34.68 23.77
CA LEU A 372 -8.80 35.81 23.70
C LEU A 372 -8.75 36.66 24.98
N MET A 373 -8.57 36.00 26.13
CA MET A 373 -8.51 36.64 27.45
C MET A 373 -7.13 37.17 27.83
N VAL A 374 -6.05 36.93 27.07
CA VAL A 374 -4.69 37.38 27.46
C VAL A 374 -4.60 38.91 27.55
N SER A 375 -5.29 39.63 26.67
CA SER A 375 -5.21 41.09 26.57
C SER A 375 -6.26 41.87 27.39
N VAL A 376 -7.17 41.15 28.08
CA VAL A 376 -8.31 41.76 28.81
C VAL A 376 -7.95 42.25 30.23
N PRO A 377 -7.17 41.52 31.05
CA PRO A 377 -6.93 41.91 32.43
C PRO A 377 -6.03 43.14 32.53
N GLY A 378 -6.46 44.19 33.23
CA GLY A 378 -5.59 45.34 33.52
C GLY A 378 -4.42 45.04 34.49
N ASN A 379 -4.33 43.82 35.04
CA ASN A 379 -3.29 43.41 35.98
C ASN A 379 -2.32 42.42 35.32
N LYS A 380 -1.03 42.78 35.31
CA LYS A 380 0.06 41.99 34.71
C LYS A 380 0.17 40.56 35.24
N TYR A 381 -0.13 40.31 36.53
CA TYR A 381 -0.06 38.97 37.11
C TYR A 381 -1.19 38.07 36.60
N ILE A 382 -2.40 38.63 36.43
CA ILE A 382 -3.56 37.90 35.90
C ILE A 382 -3.32 37.57 34.42
N ALA A 383 -2.84 38.56 33.64
CA ALA A 383 -2.48 38.36 32.25
C ALA A 383 -1.37 37.29 32.08
N LEU A 384 -0.36 37.28 32.98
CA LEU A 384 0.71 36.27 32.98
C LEU A 384 0.20 34.87 33.33
N ILE A 385 -0.73 34.74 34.29
CA ILE A 385 -1.34 33.44 34.64
C ILE A 385 -2.13 32.88 33.46
N ILE A 386 -2.94 33.72 32.79
CA ILE A 386 -3.67 33.32 31.59
C ILE A 386 -2.71 32.92 30.47
N PHE A 387 -1.61 33.65 30.31
CA PHE A 387 -0.57 33.32 29.33
C PHE A 387 0.12 31.98 29.62
N ILE A 388 0.47 31.69 30.87
CA ILE A 388 1.02 30.40 31.29
C ILE A 388 -0.01 29.28 31.02
N PHE A 389 -1.27 29.48 31.42
CA PHE A 389 -2.33 28.51 31.21
C PHE A 389 -2.57 28.22 29.71
N ARG A 390 -2.48 29.24 28.86
CA ARG A 390 -2.51 29.09 27.40
C ARG A 390 -1.35 28.23 26.90
N ILE A 391 -0.11 28.51 27.30
CA ILE A 391 1.04 27.70 26.87
C ILE A 391 0.87 26.24 27.31
N VAL A 392 0.42 26.00 28.53
CA VAL A 392 0.21 24.66 29.08
C VAL A 392 -0.80 23.86 28.26
N THR A 393 -1.92 24.48 27.89
CA THR A 393 -3.03 23.83 27.17
C THR A 393 -2.82 23.70 25.67
N ARG A 394 -1.84 24.41 25.10
CA ARG A 394 -1.58 24.50 23.65
C ARG A 394 -1.23 23.16 22.99
N GLU A 395 -0.52 22.26 23.67
CA GLU A 395 0.06 21.07 23.03
C GLU A 395 -0.82 19.81 23.15
N ILE A 396 -1.93 19.88 23.89
CA ILE A 396 -2.77 18.72 24.23
C ILE A 396 -3.48 18.15 22.97
N ASP A 397 -3.73 18.97 21.96
CA ASP A 397 -4.46 18.57 20.74
C ASP A 397 -3.55 18.12 19.59
N ASN A 398 -2.22 18.18 19.73
CA ASN A 398 -1.28 17.80 18.66
C ASN A 398 -1.41 16.33 18.25
N ALA A 399 -1.43 15.40 19.21
CA ALA A 399 -1.54 13.97 18.91
C ALA A 399 -2.92 13.58 18.33
N PRO A 400 -4.06 14.04 18.89
CA PRO A 400 -5.38 13.81 18.29
C PRO A 400 -5.51 14.38 16.87
N ARG A 401 -4.92 15.56 16.60
CA ARG A 401 -4.94 16.22 15.29
C ARG A 401 -4.17 15.40 14.24
N GLN A 402 -2.98 14.91 14.57
CA GLN A 402 -2.20 14.04 13.68
C GLN A 402 -2.91 12.71 13.39
N ALA A 403 -3.53 12.10 14.41
CA ALA A 403 -4.31 10.88 14.24
C ALA A 403 -5.56 11.12 13.37
N PHE A 404 -6.23 12.26 13.53
CA PHE A 404 -7.40 12.64 12.72
C PHE A 404 -7.06 12.87 11.25
N ILE A 405 -5.95 13.56 10.95
CA ILE A 405 -5.44 13.74 9.57
C ILE A 405 -5.12 12.37 8.97
N SER A 406 -4.36 11.53 9.70
CA SER A 406 -3.91 10.23 9.23
C SER A 406 -5.05 9.23 8.99
N ALA A 407 -6.18 9.40 9.68
CA ALA A 407 -7.40 8.61 9.51
C ALA A 407 -8.30 9.11 8.36
N GLY A 408 -8.08 10.32 7.84
CA GLY A 408 -8.91 10.94 6.80
C GLY A 408 -8.31 10.92 5.39
N VAL A 409 -7.06 10.49 5.24
CA VAL A 409 -6.34 10.35 3.96
C VAL A 409 -5.71 8.96 3.86
N LEU A 410 -5.42 8.51 2.63
CA LEU A 410 -4.83 7.18 2.39
C LEU A 410 -3.36 7.13 2.81
N ASP A 411 -2.85 5.95 3.14
CA ASP A 411 -1.49 5.75 3.66
C ASP A 411 -0.38 6.33 2.75
N HIS A 412 -0.52 6.21 1.43
CA HIS A 412 0.41 6.79 0.45
C HIS A 412 0.22 8.30 0.24
N GLU A 413 -0.92 8.87 0.65
CA GLU A 413 -1.21 10.31 0.59
C GLU A 413 -0.84 11.03 1.90
N ARG A 414 -0.50 10.30 2.98
CA ARG A 414 -0.21 10.89 4.31
C ARG A 414 0.95 11.88 4.27
N THR A 415 2.03 11.56 3.56
CA THR A 415 3.19 12.46 3.42
C THR A 415 2.80 13.75 2.70
N SER A 416 2.04 13.63 1.61
CA SER A 416 1.48 14.76 0.86
C SER A 416 0.51 15.60 1.69
N ALA A 417 -0.35 14.94 2.49
CA ALA A 417 -1.31 15.61 3.38
C ALA A 417 -0.60 16.44 4.46
N MET A 418 0.45 15.90 5.07
CA MET A 418 1.28 16.63 6.04
C MET A 418 2.02 17.80 5.37
N GLY A 419 2.49 17.62 4.14
CA GLY A 419 3.08 18.69 3.33
C GLY A 419 2.11 19.86 3.09
N VAL A 420 0.88 19.57 2.67
CA VAL A 420 -0.16 20.59 2.46
C VAL A 420 -0.56 21.28 3.76
N VAL A 421 -0.74 20.54 4.85
CA VAL A 421 -1.02 21.13 6.17
C VAL A 421 0.09 22.10 6.60
N ASN A 422 1.36 21.74 6.39
CA ASN A 422 2.50 22.60 6.70
C ASN A 422 2.56 23.85 5.80
N MET A 423 2.20 23.71 4.52
CA MET A 423 2.12 24.85 3.61
C MET A 423 1.02 25.84 4.04
N VAL A 424 -0.18 25.34 4.33
CA VAL A 424 -1.31 26.15 4.83
C VAL A 424 -0.95 26.81 6.16
N LYS A 425 -0.22 26.11 7.03
CA LYS A 425 0.31 26.66 8.28
C LYS A 425 1.22 27.85 8.07
N THR A 426 2.16 27.73 7.16
CA THR A 426 3.16 28.77 6.90
C THR A 426 2.50 30.00 6.29
N ILE A 427 1.67 29.81 5.26
CA ILE A 427 0.93 30.90 4.60
C ILE A 427 -0.01 31.61 5.58
N GLY A 428 -0.78 30.86 6.38
CA GLY A 428 -1.67 31.44 7.38
C GLY A 428 -0.90 32.25 8.43
N SER A 429 0.24 31.73 8.91
CA SER A 429 1.06 32.40 9.92
C SER A 429 1.65 33.73 9.39
N CYS A 430 2.08 33.79 8.13
CA CYS A 430 2.58 35.01 7.48
C CYS A 430 1.58 36.16 7.53
N LEU A 431 0.31 35.87 7.26
CA LEU A 431 -0.78 36.86 7.30
C LEU A 431 -1.00 37.39 8.72
N GLY A 432 -1.00 36.50 9.71
CA GLY A 432 -1.17 36.88 11.11
C GLY A 432 -0.02 37.76 11.65
N LEU A 433 1.23 37.45 11.26
CA LEU A 433 2.40 38.23 11.65
C LEU A 433 2.33 39.69 11.16
N TYR A 434 1.91 39.88 9.91
CA TYR A 434 1.77 41.21 9.32
C TYR A 434 0.64 42.01 9.99
N MET A 435 -0.52 41.37 10.19
CA MET A 435 -1.66 41.98 10.86
C MET A 435 -1.34 42.43 12.30
N THR A 436 -0.52 41.66 13.02
CA THR A 436 -0.10 42.02 14.38
C THR A 436 0.72 43.31 14.40
N GLY A 437 1.67 43.45 13.47
CA GLY A 437 2.45 44.67 13.32
C GLY A 437 1.58 45.88 12.95
N LEU A 438 0.56 45.68 12.11
CA LEU A 438 -0.43 46.72 11.80
C LEU A 438 -1.25 47.14 13.02
N PHE A 439 -1.76 46.17 13.81
CA PHE A 439 -2.53 46.48 15.02
C PHE A 439 -1.68 47.16 16.09
N ALA A 440 -0.44 46.73 16.27
CA ALA A 440 0.52 47.35 17.18
C ALA A 440 0.84 48.80 16.75
N GLY A 441 1.05 49.04 15.45
CA GLY A 441 1.30 50.38 14.91
C GLY A 441 0.09 51.33 14.92
N LEU A 442 -1.13 50.79 15.07
CA LEU A 442 -2.36 51.56 15.27
C LEU A 442 -2.71 51.75 16.76
N ASP A 443 -1.78 51.45 17.67
CA ASP A 443 -1.99 51.46 19.13
C ASP A 443 -3.16 50.59 19.61
N LYS A 444 -3.46 49.55 18.83
CA LYS A 444 -4.57 48.61 19.06
C LYS A 444 -4.04 47.19 19.20
N PHE A 445 -2.90 47.02 19.85
CA PHE A 445 -2.20 45.73 19.93
C PHE A 445 -3.07 44.62 20.56
N TRP A 446 -3.93 44.96 21.53
CA TRP A 446 -4.87 44.02 22.14
C TRP A 446 -5.85 43.36 21.14
N LEU A 447 -6.16 44.00 19.99
CA LEU A 447 -7.00 43.41 18.94
C LEU A 447 -6.37 42.14 18.36
N ALA A 448 -5.04 42.05 18.29
CA ALA A 448 -4.37 40.88 17.73
C ALA A 448 -4.79 39.59 18.46
N PHE A 449 -4.85 39.62 19.80
CA PHE A 449 -5.22 38.47 20.63
C PHE A 449 -6.70 38.14 20.57
N ILE A 450 -7.58 39.15 20.49
CA ILE A 450 -9.02 38.92 20.37
C ILE A 450 -9.37 38.35 19.01
N VAL A 451 -8.81 38.93 17.93
CA VAL A 451 -9.00 38.41 16.56
C VAL A 451 -8.40 37.01 16.46
N ALA A 452 -7.22 36.76 17.05
CA ALA A 452 -6.62 35.43 17.09
C ALA A 452 -7.50 34.39 17.79
N GLY A 453 -8.02 34.73 18.97
CA GLY A 453 -8.94 33.87 19.72
C GLY A 453 -10.24 33.61 18.96
N ALA A 454 -10.82 34.65 18.35
CA ALA A 454 -12.04 34.54 17.55
C ALA A 454 -11.84 33.63 16.33
N LEU A 455 -10.75 33.80 15.56
CA LEU A 455 -10.43 32.96 14.40
C LEU A 455 -10.25 31.49 14.81
N LYS A 456 -9.55 31.22 15.92
CA LYS A 456 -9.36 29.86 16.43
C LYS A 456 -10.66 29.23 16.95
N LEU A 457 -11.58 30.02 17.51
CA LEU A 457 -12.93 29.56 17.85
C LEU A 457 -13.77 29.28 16.60
N SER A 458 -13.64 30.09 15.54
CA SER A 458 -14.27 29.82 14.24
C SER A 458 -13.78 28.50 13.64
N TYR A 459 -12.48 28.18 13.74
CA TYR A 459 -11.94 26.87 13.37
C TYR A 459 -12.66 25.72 14.10
N ASN A 460 -12.88 25.84 15.41
CA ASN A 460 -13.56 24.81 16.18
C ASN A 460 -15.00 24.60 15.68
N VAL A 461 -15.72 25.69 15.37
CA VAL A 461 -17.08 25.63 14.80
C VAL A 461 -17.06 24.97 13.43
N LEU A 462 -16.09 25.29 12.57
CA LEU A 462 -15.95 24.69 11.23
C LEU A 462 -15.63 23.19 11.30
N ILE A 463 -14.70 22.80 12.18
CA ILE A 463 -14.38 21.38 12.41
C ILE A 463 -15.61 20.61 12.89
N LEU A 464 -16.37 21.17 13.84
CA LEU A 464 -17.62 20.54 14.25
C LEU A 464 -18.59 20.50 13.07
N ALA A 465 -18.87 21.60 12.38
CA ALA A 465 -19.82 21.64 11.27
C ALA A 465 -19.49 20.63 10.15
N PHE A 466 -18.22 20.54 9.75
CA PHE A 466 -17.78 19.65 8.67
C PHE A 466 -17.71 18.18 9.10
N PHE A 467 -17.39 17.88 10.36
CA PHE A 467 -17.09 16.52 10.80
C PHE A 467 -18.00 15.96 11.91
N TRP A 468 -19.06 16.68 12.32
CA TRP A 468 -20.01 16.28 13.38
C TRP A 468 -20.70 14.93 13.10
N LYS A 469 -21.10 14.67 11.86
CA LYS A 469 -21.88 13.47 11.48
C LYS A 469 -21.06 12.18 11.42
N ARG A 470 -19.72 12.22 11.50
CA ARG A 470 -18.86 11.00 11.60
C ARG A 470 -18.88 10.36 13.00
N ARG A 471 -19.94 10.59 13.79
CA ARG A 471 -20.11 10.20 15.20
C ARG A 471 -20.30 8.70 15.47
N GLY A 472 -20.20 7.84 14.44
CA GLY A 472 -20.73 6.48 14.44
C GLY A 472 -19.74 5.32 14.28
N ARG A 473 -18.43 5.52 14.49
CA ARG A 473 -17.53 4.38 14.75
C ARG A 473 -16.85 4.61 16.08
N ALA A 474 -17.53 4.21 17.15
CA ALA A 474 -16.83 3.87 18.39
C ALA A 474 -15.80 2.77 18.05
N PRO A 475 -14.59 2.76 18.63
CA PRO A 475 -13.84 1.52 18.71
C PRO A 475 -14.75 0.50 19.38
N LEU A 476 -14.95 -0.66 18.74
CA LEU A 476 -15.79 -1.76 19.23
C LEU A 476 -15.64 -1.92 20.75
N THR A 477 -16.64 -1.45 21.51
CA THR A 477 -16.77 -1.79 22.91
C THR A 477 -17.10 -3.27 22.97
N ILE A 478 -16.13 -4.05 23.45
CA ILE A 478 -16.26 -5.45 23.81
C ILE A 478 -17.50 -5.59 24.69
N SER A 479 -18.56 -6.20 24.17
CA SER A 479 -19.62 -6.73 25.00
C SER A 479 -19.02 -7.84 25.85
N THR A 480 -18.82 -7.55 27.14
CA THR A 480 -18.55 -8.60 28.12
C THR A 480 -19.74 -9.57 28.12
N PRO A 481 -19.53 -10.88 27.91
CA PRO A 481 -20.60 -11.86 28.08
C PRO A 481 -21.05 -11.88 29.55
N PRO A 482 -22.31 -12.26 29.84
CA PRO A 482 -22.84 -12.29 31.19
C PRO A 482 -22.00 -13.24 32.07
N SER A 483 -21.68 -12.80 33.28
CA SER A 483 -20.96 -13.59 34.28
C SER A 483 -21.75 -14.87 34.58
N ILE A 484 -21.22 -16.02 34.17
CA ILE A 484 -21.66 -17.33 34.65
C ILE A 484 -21.26 -17.43 36.12
N SER A 485 -22.23 -17.74 36.98
CA SER A 485 -22.03 -17.87 38.42
C SER A 485 -21.07 -19.01 38.73
N SER A 486 -20.14 -18.74 39.65
CA SER A 486 -19.23 -19.71 40.22
C SER A 486 -19.98 -20.69 41.12
N ALA A 487 -20.40 -21.83 40.57
CA ALA A 487 -20.76 -23.00 41.36
C ALA A 487 -20.47 -24.27 40.58
N GLN A 488 -19.77 -25.21 41.22
CA GLN A 488 -19.44 -26.57 40.79
C GLN A 488 -18.20 -26.74 39.89
N LEU A 489 -17.03 -26.78 40.52
CA LEU A 489 -16.02 -27.78 40.18
C LEU A 489 -15.11 -28.02 41.41
N SER A 490 -15.49 -29.02 42.21
CA SER A 490 -14.68 -29.60 43.27
C SER A 490 -14.24 -31.00 42.84
N SER A 491 -12.95 -31.18 42.55
CA SER A 491 -12.13 -32.31 43.04
C SER A 491 -10.76 -32.34 42.33
N THR A 492 -9.75 -31.96 43.10
CA THR A 492 -8.38 -32.51 43.16
C THR A 492 -7.89 -33.43 42.05
N THR A 493 -6.84 -33.02 41.33
CA THR A 493 -5.53 -33.72 41.31
C THR A 493 -4.42 -32.72 40.99
N THR A 494 -3.36 -32.76 41.79
CA THR A 494 -2.21 -31.84 41.88
C THR A 494 -1.21 -31.97 40.72
N LEU A 495 -0.99 -30.88 39.97
CA LEU A 495 0.26 -30.61 39.24
C LEU A 495 0.57 -29.09 39.25
N VAL A 496 1.81 -28.79 39.62
CA VAL A 496 2.59 -27.54 39.73
C VAL A 496 2.00 -26.25 39.08
N PRO A 497 1.99 -25.08 39.76
CA PRO A 497 1.38 -23.87 39.22
C PRO A 497 2.28 -23.15 38.19
N ILE A 498 1.87 -23.18 36.91
CA ILE A 498 2.34 -22.26 35.86
C ILE A 498 1.43 -21.01 35.89
N SER A 499 1.47 -20.24 36.98
CA SER A 499 0.62 -19.05 37.15
C SER A 499 1.34 -17.72 36.89
N ASN A 500 2.50 -17.72 36.22
CA ASN A 500 3.28 -16.50 35.96
C ASN A 500 3.52 -16.16 34.47
N ILE A 501 2.84 -16.81 33.51
CA ILE A 501 3.06 -16.55 32.08
C ILE A 501 1.88 -15.87 31.36
N ILE A 502 0.68 -15.84 31.93
CA ILE A 502 -0.49 -15.26 31.24
C ILE A 502 -1.16 -14.25 32.16
N CYS A 503 -0.83 -12.96 31.98
CA CYS A 503 -1.68 -11.79 32.25
C CYS A 503 -0.84 -10.50 32.18
N LYS A 504 -0.56 -10.04 30.95
CA LYS A 504 -0.34 -8.62 30.64
C LYS A 504 -1.13 -8.30 29.37
N PRO A 505 -1.85 -7.17 29.30
CA PRO A 505 -2.45 -6.72 28.06
C PRO A 505 -1.31 -6.22 27.17
N LEU A 506 -0.87 -7.06 26.24
CA LEU A 506 0.06 -6.70 25.19
C LEU A 506 -0.69 -5.76 24.23
N VAL A 507 -0.35 -4.47 24.25
CA VAL A 507 -0.74 -3.56 23.18
C VAL A 507 0.19 -3.88 21.99
N LEU A 508 -0.26 -4.81 21.14
CA LEU A 508 0.43 -5.28 19.95
C LEU A 508 0.29 -4.23 18.82
N LYS A 509 1.42 -3.80 18.25
CA LYS A 509 1.46 -3.10 16.96
C LYS A 509 0.99 -4.06 15.85
N MET A 510 0.38 -3.51 14.80
CA MET A 510 -0.36 -4.24 13.75
C MET A 510 0.44 -5.36 13.06
N ASP A 511 1.78 -5.26 12.97
CA ASP A 511 2.63 -6.28 12.34
C ASP A 511 2.78 -7.57 13.19
N HIS A 512 2.55 -7.49 14.50
CA HIS A 512 2.62 -8.65 15.41
C HIS A 512 1.27 -9.39 15.57
N LEU A 513 0.20 -8.90 14.94
CA LEU A 513 -1.11 -9.56 14.97
C LEU A 513 -1.26 -10.64 13.90
N LEU A 514 -0.39 -10.64 12.87
CA LEU A 514 -0.54 -11.50 11.70
C LEU A 514 0.48 -12.65 11.63
N HIS A 515 1.48 -12.67 12.52
CA HIS A 515 2.54 -13.68 12.51
C HIS A 515 2.57 -14.41 13.85
N LEU A 516 2.10 -15.66 13.86
CA LEU A 516 2.35 -16.58 14.97
C LEU A 516 3.83 -16.94 15.02
N ASP A 517 4.40 -17.03 16.21
CA ASP A 517 5.78 -17.51 16.37
C ASP A 517 5.83 -19.00 15.98
N THR A 518 6.73 -19.36 15.06
CA THR A 518 6.91 -20.73 14.58
C THR A 518 7.16 -21.72 15.72
N ASP A 519 7.90 -21.34 16.75
CA ASP A 519 8.18 -22.21 17.91
C ASP A 519 6.93 -22.44 18.75
N VAL A 520 6.07 -21.43 18.88
CA VAL A 520 4.77 -21.56 19.56
C VAL A 520 3.85 -22.48 18.78
N VAL A 521 3.76 -22.33 17.46
CA VAL A 521 2.96 -23.21 16.60
C VAL A 521 3.47 -24.65 16.68
N CYS A 522 4.78 -24.86 16.60
CA CYS A 522 5.38 -26.18 16.74
C CYS A 522 5.07 -26.83 18.10
N LEU A 523 5.06 -26.03 19.18
CA LEU A 523 4.72 -26.50 20.52
C LEU A 523 3.23 -26.86 20.62
N LEU A 524 2.33 -26.01 20.12
CA LEU A 524 0.88 -26.27 20.11
C LEU A 524 0.54 -27.52 19.29
N ALA A 525 1.17 -27.70 18.14
CA ALA A 525 0.99 -28.88 17.31
C ALA A 525 1.51 -30.15 18.00
N LYS A 526 2.64 -30.06 18.74
CA LYS A 526 3.14 -31.13 19.64
C LYS A 526 2.14 -31.53 20.73
N LEU A 527 1.29 -30.60 21.16
CA LEU A 527 0.30 -30.78 22.21
C LEU A 527 -1.08 -31.19 21.65
N ASP A 528 -1.15 -31.66 20.39
CA ASP A 528 -2.41 -32.03 19.71
C ASP A 528 -3.47 -30.92 19.75
N SER A 529 -3.04 -29.65 19.63
CA SER A 529 -3.94 -28.50 19.75
C SER A 529 -4.72 -28.18 18.47
N TYR A 530 -4.42 -28.83 17.34
CA TYR A 530 -5.04 -28.59 16.04
C TYR A 530 -5.74 -29.84 15.53
N ASP A 531 -6.94 -29.66 14.97
CA ASP A 531 -7.72 -30.71 14.31
C ASP A 531 -7.33 -30.82 12.82
N TYR A 532 -7.01 -29.68 12.21
CA TYR A 532 -6.64 -29.57 10.80
C TYR A 532 -5.43 -28.69 10.58
N ILE A 533 -4.55 -29.08 9.66
CA ILE A 533 -3.46 -28.24 9.15
C ILE A 533 -3.63 -28.09 7.64
N ILE A 534 -3.82 -26.85 7.19
CA ILE A 534 -4.03 -26.49 5.78
C ILE A 534 -2.79 -25.74 5.29
N VAL A 535 -2.26 -26.14 4.13
CA VAL A 535 -1.09 -25.52 3.50
C VAL A 535 -1.51 -24.73 2.28
N GLY A 536 -1.47 -23.40 2.34
CA GLY A 536 -1.88 -22.49 1.28
C GLY A 536 -3.31 -21.97 1.47
N SER A 537 -3.50 -20.67 1.22
CA SER A 537 -4.74 -19.94 1.53
C SER A 537 -5.59 -19.53 0.32
N GLY A 538 -5.26 -20.02 -0.88
CA GLY A 538 -5.99 -19.73 -2.13
C GLY A 538 -7.42 -20.30 -2.17
N PHE A 539 -8.03 -20.37 -3.37
CA PHE A 539 -9.42 -20.83 -3.59
C PHE A 539 -9.75 -22.23 -3.05
N GLY A 540 -8.74 -23.08 -2.81
CA GLY A 540 -8.93 -24.35 -2.13
C GLY A 540 -8.86 -24.23 -0.61
N GLY A 541 -7.73 -23.78 -0.08
CA GLY A 541 -7.46 -23.79 1.36
C GLY A 541 -8.14 -22.68 2.16
N GLY A 542 -8.39 -21.51 1.56
CA GLY A 542 -9.07 -20.39 2.22
C GLY A 542 -10.52 -20.71 2.63
N PRO A 543 -11.40 -21.12 1.69
CA PRO A 543 -12.78 -21.48 2.00
C PRO A 543 -12.88 -22.66 2.97
N LEU A 544 -11.95 -23.62 2.83
CA LEU A 544 -11.86 -24.78 3.71
C LEU A 544 -11.53 -24.35 5.15
N ALA A 545 -10.52 -23.49 5.33
CA ALA A 545 -10.12 -22.97 6.63
C ALA A 545 -11.25 -22.18 7.29
N GLU A 546 -11.93 -21.31 6.54
CA GLU A 546 -13.09 -20.56 7.04
C GLU A 546 -14.23 -21.49 7.44
N SER A 547 -14.60 -22.46 6.59
CA SER A 547 -15.72 -23.35 6.84
C SER A 547 -15.49 -24.23 8.08
N LEU A 548 -14.29 -24.79 8.22
CA LEU A 548 -13.92 -25.61 9.38
C LEU A 548 -13.84 -24.76 10.67
N ALA A 549 -13.22 -23.58 10.62
CA ALA A 549 -13.15 -22.68 11.79
C ALA A 549 -14.55 -22.18 12.21
N SER A 550 -15.45 -21.91 11.25
CA SER A 550 -16.87 -21.56 11.53
C SER A 550 -17.61 -22.65 12.28
N LYS A 551 -17.20 -23.91 12.12
CA LYS A 551 -17.75 -25.08 12.80
C LYS A 551 -17.01 -25.40 14.11
N ASN A 552 -16.19 -24.47 14.63
CA ASN A 552 -15.43 -24.59 15.88
C ASN A 552 -14.29 -25.63 15.87
N TYR A 553 -13.78 -26.03 14.70
CA TYR A 553 -12.57 -26.85 14.63
C TYR A 553 -11.32 -25.98 14.68
N LYS A 554 -10.28 -26.46 15.34
CA LYS A 554 -9.00 -25.73 15.46
C LYS A 554 -8.15 -25.97 14.21
N VAL A 555 -8.07 -24.95 13.36
CA VAL A 555 -7.36 -24.97 12.08
C VAL A 555 -6.05 -24.21 12.20
N LEU A 556 -4.96 -24.82 11.74
CA LEU A 556 -3.70 -24.16 11.45
C LEU A 556 -3.56 -23.95 9.94
N LEU A 557 -3.49 -22.70 9.49
CA LEU A 557 -3.27 -22.33 8.10
C LEU A 557 -1.81 -21.86 7.91
N LEU A 558 -1.05 -22.58 7.08
CA LEU A 558 0.32 -22.25 6.72
C LEU A 558 0.33 -21.52 5.37
N GLU A 559 0.90 -20.32 5.30
CA GLU A 559 1.02 -19.55 4.07
C GLU A 559 2.48 -19.20 3.79
N ARG A 560 2.95 -19.51 2.58
CA ARG A 560 4.32 -19.24 2.13
C ARG A 560 4.57 -17.75 1.99
N GLY A 561 3.54 -16.98 1.65
CA GLY A 561 3.61 -15.54 1.47
C GLY A 561 3.24 -14.69 2.69
N GLY A 562 3.42 -13.38 2.54
CA GLY A 562 2.96 -12.38 3.50
C GLY A 562 1.53 -11.90 3.22
N VAL A 563 1.09 -10.89 3.97
CA VAL A 563 -0.18 -10.19 3.69
C VAL A 563 0.06 -9.12 2.62
N ILE A 564 -0.76 -9.16 1.58
CA ILE A 564 -0.78 -8.14 0.55
C ILE A 564 -2.18 -7.54 0.54
N PHE A 565 -2.28 -6.25 0.87
CA PHE A 565 -3.52 -5.51 0.71
C PHE A 565 -3.66 -5.13 -0.76
N SER A 566 -4.01 -6.10 -1.60
CA SER A 566 -4.48 -5.79 -2.94
C SER A 566 -5.99 -5.65 -2.93
N THR A 567 -6.43 -4.60 -3.56
CA THR A 567 -7.77 -4.50 -4.10
C THR A 567 -7.87 -5.49 -5.24
N HIS A 568 -8.87 -6.36 -5.25
CA HIS A 568 -9.09 -7.33 -6.31
C HIS A 568 -8.91 -6.69 -7.69
N VAL A 569 -7.95 -7.17 -8.48
CA VAL A 569 -7.41 -6.32 -9.54
C VAL A 569 -8.13 -6.50 -10.88
N LEU A 570 -8.66 -7.66 -11.23
CA LEU A 570 -9.17 -7.90 -12.59
C LEU A 570 -10.28 -8.95 -12.69
N ASN A 571 -11.11 -8.79 -13.74
CA ASN A 571 -12.19 -9.63 -14.30
C ASN A 571 -13.51 -8.85 -14.54
N ASN A 572 -13.51 -7.52 -14.67
CA ASN A 572 -14.66 -6.84 -15.27
C ASN A 572 -14.14 -5.93 -16.36
N SER A 573 -14.94 -5.77 -17.40
CA SER A 573 -14.72 -4.74 -18.40
C SER A 573 -14.73 -3.40 -17.67
N ARG A 574 -13.56 -2.79 -17.44
CA ARG A 574 -13.50 -1.51 -16.72
C ARG A 574 -14.09 -0.45 -17.63
N PRO A 575 -15.11 0.32 -17.21
CA PRO A 575 -15.52 1.50 -17.95
C PRO A 575 -14.41 2.54 -17.84
N TYR A 576 -13.45 2.55 -18.77
CA TYR A 576 -12.46 3.63 -18.84
C TYR A 576 -13.00 4.73 -19.75
N PHE A 577 -12.72 5.99 -19.40
CA PHE A 577 -13.09 7.22 -20.12
C PHE A 577 -12.65 7.26 -21.60
N ASN A 578 -11.86 6.28 -22.06
CA ASN A 578 -11.42 6.09 -23.43
C ASN A 578 -11.69 4.63 -23.85
N ARG A 579 -12.75 4.47 -24.65
CA ARG A 579 -13.14 3.21 -25.29
C ARG A 579 -11.97 2.63 -26.09
N GLY A 580 -11.85 1.30 -26.14
CA GLY A 580 -10.85 0.63 -26.98
C GLY A 580 -9.39 0.79 -26.56
N ALA A 581 -9.10 1.43 -25.41
CA ALA A 581 -7.74 1.70 -25.00
C ALA A 581 -6.94 0.42 -24.69
N SER A 582 -5.73 0.32 -25.25
CA SER A 582 -4.69 -0.66 -24.90
C SER A 582 -4.06 -0.26 -23.57
N ASN A 583 -4.88 0.03 -22.56
CA ASN A 583 -4.40 0.19 -21.20
C ASN A 583 -4.32 -1.22 -20.65
N SER A 584 -3.20 -1.87 -20.92
CA SER A 584 -2.95 -3.16 -20.32
C SER A 584 -2.76 -3.01 -18.82
N PRO A 585 -2.71 -4.12 -18.07
CA PRO A 585 -2.42 -4.14 -16.65
C PRO A 585 -1.04 -3.61 -16.25
N GLU A 586 -0.40 -2.67 -16.97
CA GLU A 586 0.97 -2.18 -16.74
C GLU A 586 1.27 -1.73 -15.30
N GLY A 587 0.26 -1.28 -14.55
CA GLY A 587 0.39 -0.99 -13.11
C GLY A 587 0.34 -2.24 -12.21
N ASN A 588 -0.30 -3.31 -12.68
CA ASN A 588 -0.55 -4.56 -11.97
C ASN A 588 0.49 -5.64 -12.31
N GLU A 589 1.12 -5.60 -13.47
CA GLU A 589 2.25 -6.48 -13.81
C GLU A 589 3.36 -6.31 -12.79
N LYS A 590 3.65 -5.08 -12.34
CA LYS A 590 4.59 -4.83 -11.24
C LYS A 590 4.17 -5.50 -9.92
N VAL A 591 2.88 -5.50 -9.59
CA VAL A 591 2.37 -6.15 -8.37
C VAL A 591 2.36 -7.66 -8.52
N TYR A 592 1.92 -8.17 -9.68
CA TYR A 592 1.92 -9.59 -10.01
C TYR A 592 3.35 -10.14 -10.03
N ASP A 593 4.29 -9.49 -10.70
CA ASP A 593 5.72 -9.84 -10.75
C ASP A 593 6.39 -9.72 -9.37
N ALA A 594 5.94 -8.82 -8.50
CA ALA A 594 6.47 -8.70 -7.14
C ALA A 594 6.08 -9.89 -6.23
N VAL A 595 5.01 -10.63 -6.56
CA VAL A 595 4.46 -11.70 -5.71
C VAL A 595 4.47 -13.08 -6.36
N LYS A 596 4.68 -13.09 -7.68
CA LYS A 596 4.85 -14.27 -8.50
C LYS A 596 6.20 -14.89 -8.24
N ALA A 597 6.21 -16.18 -7.95
CA ALA A 597 7.43 -16.93 -7.79
C ALA A 597 8.05 -17.29 -9.13
N LYS A 598 9.38 -17.38 -9.13
CA LYS A 598 10.14 -17.90 -10.26
C LYS A 598 9.90 -19.40 -10.41
N VAL A 599 9.82 -19.82 -11.67
CA VAL A 599 9.70 -21.22 -12.06
C VAL A 599 10.68 -21.45 -13.21
N GLN A 600 11.36 -22.58 -13.18
CA GLN A 600 12.31 -22.95 -14.23
C GLN A 600 11.63 -23.90 -15.21
N CYS A 601 12.03 -23.84 -16.49
CA CYS A 601 11.52 -24.71 -17.54
C CYS A 601 12.68 -25.42 -18.23
N THR A 602 12.47 -26.66 -18.65
CA THR A 602 13.46 -27.40 -19.46
C THR A 602 13.52 -26.90 -20.90
N ASP A 603 14.56 -27.25 -21.66
CA ASP A 603 14.71 -26.89 -23.08
C ASP A 603 13.60 -27.48 -23.98
N ARG A 604 12.95 -28.56 -23.52
CA ARG A 604 11.79 -29.15 -24.22
C ARG A 604 10.54 -28.29 -24.04
N SER A 605 10.49 -27.49 -22.97
CA SER A 605 9.26 -26.86 -22.52
C SER A 605 8.83 -25.70 -23.42
N ASP A 606 7.52 -25.52 -23.57
CA ASP A 606 7.01 -24.27 -24.15
C ASP A 606 7.35 -23.09 -23.22
N SER A 607 7.38 -21.87 -23.77
CA SER A 607 7.57 -20.66 -22.96
C SER A 607 6.47 -20.56 -21.90
N TYR A 608 6.89 -20.48 -20.64
CA TYR A 608 6.01 -20.35 -19.49
C TYR A 608 6.09 -18.94 -18.93
N VAL A 609 4.95 -18.27 -18.96
CA VAL A 609 4.79 -16.91 -18.43
C VAL A 609 4.08 -16.94 -17.08
N GLY A 610 3.66 -18.10 -16.58
CA GLY A 610 2.99 -18.23 -15.28
C GLY A 610 3.96 -18.24 -14.09
N GLY A 611 3.38 -18.29 -12.89
CA GLY A 611 4.13 -18.51 -11.64
C GLY A 611 3.24 -18.47 -10.40
N PRO A 612 3.38 -19.38 -9.43
CA PRO A 612 2.57 -19.38 -8.21
C PRO A 612 2.63 -18.02 -7.51
N VAL A 613 1.50 -17.58 -6.95
CA VAL A 613 1.42 -16.34 -6.18
C VAL A 613 1.39 -16.68 -4.71
N TYR A 614 2.44 -16.28 -3.98
CA TYR A 614 2.57 -16.54 -2.56
C TYR A 614 2.22 -15.29 -1.76
N CYS A 615 0.96 -15.20 -1.35
CA CYS A 615 0.45 -14.22 -0.39
C CYS A 615 -0.80 -14.82 0.28
N VAL A 616 -1.23 -14.26 1.41
CA VAL A 616 -2.52 -14.63 2.00
C VAL A 616 -3.61 -14.38 0.96
N GLY A 617 -4.41 -15.40 0.67
CA GLY A 617 -5.40 -15.50 -0.40
C GLY A 617 -4.88 -15.89 -1.77
N GLY A 618 -3.56 -16.00 -1.93
CA GLY A 618 -2.90 -16.39 -3.18
C GLY A 618 -3.42 -15.56 -4.35
N ARG A 619 -3.87 -16.23 -5.42
CA ARG A 619 -4.40 -15.53 -6.59
C ARG A 619 -5.77 -14.89 -6.41
N SER A 620 -6.58 -15.23 -5.40
CA SER A 620 -7.90 -14.60 -5.21
C SER A 620 -7.80 -13.10 -4.94
N ASN A 621 -6.63 -12.63 -4.51
CA ASN A 621 -6.30 -11.22 -4.31
C ASN A 621 -6.09 -10.44 -5.61
N LEU A 622 -5.71 -11.15 -6.66
CA LEU A 622 -5.33 -10.58 -7.95
C LEU A 622 -6.38 -10.94 -9.04
N TRP A 623 -7.16 -12.01 -8.84
CA TRP A 623 -8.02 -12.70 -9.83
C TRP A 623 -9.33 -13.16 -9.21
N GLY A 624 -10.46 -13.08 -9.94
CA GLY A 624 -11.75 -13.63 -9.45
C GLY A 624 -13.02 -12.76 -9.46
N ILE A 625 -13.28 -11.93 -10.49
CA ILE A 625 -14.61 -11.28 -10.64
C ILE A 625 -15.61 -12.17 -11.40
N TRP A 626 -15.19 -13.17 -12.18
CA TRP A 626 -16.09 -14.04 -12.97
C TRP A 626 -15.95 -15.52 -12.62
N THR A 627 -17.07 -16.23 -12.62
CA THR A 627 -17.16 -17.63 -12.20
C THR A 627 -18.02 -18.45 -13.17
N PRO A 628 -17.54 -18.76 -14.39
CA PRO A 628 -18.28 -19.61 -15.33
C PRO A 628 -18.40 -21.04 -14.79
N ARG A 629 -19.41 -21.77 -15.26
CA ARG A 629 -19.60 -23.19 -14.96
C ARG A 629 -18.92 -24.01 -16.05
N VAL A 630 -18.35 -25.16 -15.67
CA VAL A 630 -17.86 -26.15 -16.64
C VAL A 630 -19.05 -26.80 -17.35
N GLY A 631 -18.94 -27.02 -18.65
CA GLY A 631 -19.95 -27.63 -19.49
C GLY A 631 -20.28 -29.07 -19.09
N PRO A 632 -21.51 -29.53 -19.32
CA PRO A 632 -21.97 -30.85 -18.88
C PRO A 632 -21.21 -32.01 -19.54
N GLU A 633 -20.80 -31.86 -20.81
CA GLU A 633 -20.03 -32.89 -21.53
C GLU A 633 -18.61 -33.03 -20.95
N THR A 634 -17.91 -31.91 -20.70
CA THR A 634 -16.60 -31.91 -20.03
C THR A 634 -16.68 -32.52 -18.64
N LEU A 635 -17.69 -32.16 -17.85
CA LEU A 635 -17.91 -32.74 -16.52
C LEU A 635 -18.14 -34.25 -16.61
N GLY A 636 -19.10 -34.69 -17.42
CA GLY A 636 -19.47 -36.10 -17.54
C GLY A 636 -18.35 -37.00 -18.06
N ASN A 637 -17.52 -36.49 -18.97
CA ASN A 637 -16.44 -37.27 -19.59
C ASN A 637 -15.19 -37.39 -18.71
N ASN A 638 -14.94 -36.44 -17.81
CA ASN A 638 -13.65 -36.33 -17.12
C ASN A 638 -13.73 -36.41 -15.58
N PHE A 639 -14.84 -35.99 -14.96
CA PHE A 639 -14.97 -35.99 -13.50
C PHE A 639 -15.71 -37.23 -12.98
N PRO A 640 -15.44 -37.68 -11.73
CA PRO A 640 -16.20 -38.74 -11.08
C PRO A 640 -17.71 -38.49 -11.07
N PRO A 641 -18.56 -39.51 -11.31
CA PRO A 641 -20.02 -39.35 -11.30
C PRO A 641 -20.56 -38.72 -10.01
N GLU A 642 -19.97 -39.03 -8.87
CA GLU A 642 -20.32 -38.48 -7.56
C GLU A 642 -20.07 -36.96 -7.48
N ILE A 643 -18.94 -36.50 -8.03
CA ILE A 643 -18.61 -35.07 -8.11
C ILE A 643 -19.53 -34.37 -9.10
N VAL A 644 -19.77 -34.98 -10.28
CA VAL A 644 -20.71 -34.43 -11.27
C VAL A 644 -22.10 -34.28 -10.66
N SER A 645 -22.57 -35.30 -9.93
CA SER A 645 -23.85 -35.27 -9.23
C SER A 645 -23.92 -34.18 -8.17
N TYR A 646 -22.87 -34.01 -7.35
CA TYR A 646 -22.80 -32.92 -6.38
C TYR A 646 -22.81 -31.53 -7.03
N LEU A 647 -22.04 -31.35 -8.11
CA LEU A 647 -21.93 -30.07 -8.81
C LEU A 647 -23.24 -29.69 -9.52
N THR A 648 -23.93 -30.65 -10.14
CA THR A 648 -25.05 -30.42 -11.09
C THR A 648 -26.44 -30.91 -10.64
N GLY A 649 -26.53 -31.68 -9.55
CA GLY A 649 -27.71 -32.46 -9.13
C GLY A 649 -29.04 -31.71 -9.04
N ALA A 650 -30.13 -32.42 -9.37
CA ALA A 650 -31.45 -31.85 -9.68
C ALA A 650 -32.39 -31.59 -8.47
N GLU A 651 -32.16 -32.17 -7.29
CA GLU A 651 -33.25 -32.37 -6.31
C GLU A 651 -33.30 -31.45 -5.07
N THR A 652 -32.33 -30.57 -4.78
CA THR A 652 -32.44 -29.60 -3.65
C THR A 652 -31.77 -28.24 -3.94
N ASN A 653 -32.11 -27.22 -3.13
CA ASN A 653 -31.54 -25.86 -3.17
C ASN A 653 -30.06 -25.76 -2.73
N GLU A 654 -29.39 -26.89 -2.42
CA GLU A 654 -28.03 -26.97 -1.88
C GLU A 654 -26.98 -27.46 -2.92
N ARG A 655 -27.14 -27.08 -4.20
CA ARG A 655 -26.23 -27.55 -5.28
C ARG A 655 -24.80 -27.04 -5.09
N GLY A 656 -23.79 -27.85 -5.43
CA GLY A 656 -22.38 -27.48 -5.30
C GLY A 656 -22.02 -26.18 -6.01
N TYR A 657 -22.42 -26.01 -7.28
CA TYR A 657 -22.18 -24.76 -8.01
C TYR A 657 -22.97 -23.57 -7.46
N ASN A 658 -24.24 -23.75 -7.05
CA ASN A 658 -25.05 -22.66 -6.51
C ASN A 658 -24.53 -22.21 -5.14
N ARG A 659 -24.12 -23.16 -4.31
CA ARG A 659 -23.55 -22.89 -2.99
C ARG A 659 -22.19 -22.20 -3.10
N ALA A 660 -21.31 -22.69 -3.98
CA ALA A 660 -20.05 -22.02 -4.27
C ALA A 660 -20.29 -20.61 -4.81
N TYR A 661 -21.23 -20.44 -5.74
CA TYR A 661 -21.61 -19.12 -6.25
C TYR A 661 -22.08 -18.20 -5.12
N SER A 662 -23.04 -18.65 -4.31
CA SER A 662 -23.59 -17.87 -3.19
C SER A 662 -22.54 -17.51 -2.14
N TYR A 663 -21.59 -18.41 -1.90
CA TYR A 663 -20.47 -18.18 -0.99
C TYR A 663 -19.47 -17.15 -1.57
N LEU A 664 -19.22 -17.19 -2.88
CA LEU A 664 -18.38 -16.21 -3.58
C LEU A 664 -19.10 -14.87 -3.83
N THR A 665 -20.43 -14.79 -3.72
CA THR A 665 -21.21 -13.57 -4.05
C THR A 665 -21.99 -12.99 -2.86
N ASP A 666 -21.77 -13.52 -1.65
CA ASP A 666 -22.48 -13.14 -0.41
C ASP A 666 -24.02 -13.18 -0.53
N ASN A 667 -24.55 -14.24 -1.15
CA ASN A 667 -25.99 -14.56 -1.26
C ASN A 667 -26.90 -13.55 -1.99
N ASP A 668 -26.38 -12.66 -2.85
CA ASP A 668 -27.24 -11.88 -3.75
C ASP A 668 -27.27 -12.49 -5.18
N PRO A 669 -28.25 -13.35 -5.50
CA PRO A 669 -28.43 -13.90 -6.84
C PRO A 669 -28.99 -12.89 -7.85
N SER A 670 -29.40 -11.69 -7.39
CA SER A 670 -29.96 -10.60 -8.20
C SER A 670 -29.03 -9.40 -8.38
N ALA A 671 -27.89 -9.39 -7.68
CA ALA A 671 -26.86 -8.37 -7.83
C ALA A 671 -26.31 -8.41 -9.26
N LEU A 672 -26.77 -7.43 -10.03
CA LEU A 672 -26.43 -7.10 -11.40
C LEU A 672 -25.12 -7.71 -11.93
N THR A 673 -25.22 -8.29 -13.12
CA THR A 673 -24.15 -8.84 -13.96
C THR A 673 -23.07 -7.82 -14.37
N TYR A 674 -23.25 -6.55 -13.99
CA TYR A 674 -22.29 -5.46 -14.12
C TYR A 674 -22.37 -4.51 -12.91
N PRO A 675 -21.28 -3.79 -12.59
CA PRO A 675 -21.30 -2.74 -11.58
C PRO A 675 -22.48 -1.77 -11.76
N VAL A 676 -23.09 -1.30 -10.68
CA VAL A 676 -23.96 -0.11 -10.74
C VAL A 676 -23.06 1.10 -11.02
N GLY A 677 -22.88 1.43 -12.31
CA GLY A 677 -22.10 2.56 -12.77
C GLY A 677 -22.83 3.90 -12.61
N ASP A 678 -22.15 5.00 -12.95
CA ASP A 678 -22.87 6.23 -13.30
C ASP A 678 -23.81 5.91 -14.48
N ASP A 679 -24.92 6.63 -14.61
CA ASP A 679 -25.92 6.35 -15.65
C ASP A 679 -25.34 6.37 -17.10
N GLU A 680 -24.11 6.87 -17.29
CA GLU A 680 -23.38 6.87 -18.57
C GLU A 680 -22.70 5.53 -18.92
N HIS A 681 -22.39 4.65 -17.96
CA HIS A 681 -21.65 3.39 -18.20
C HIS A 681 -22.43 2.12 -17.81
N GLN A 682 -23.67 2.25 -17.33
CA GLN A 682 -24.55 1.11 -17.12
C GLN A 682 -24.84 0.41 -18.45
N VAL A 683 -24.76 -0.92 -18.43
CA VAL A 683 -25.15 -1.82 -19.52
C VAL A 683 -26.63 -2.12 -19.34
N SER A 684 -27.46 -1.79 -20.34
CA SER A 684 -28.89 -2.08 -20.28
C SER A 684 -29.21 -3.49 -20.79
N ALA A 685 -30.43 -3.97 -20.52
CA ALA A 685 -30.90 -5.23 -21.10
C ALA A 685 -31.00 -5.15 -22.63
N GLU A 686 -31.28 -3.97 -23.18
CA GLU A 686 -31.27 -3.73 -24.63
C GLU A 686 -29.86 -3.86 -25.21
N ASP A 687 -28.82 -3.28 -24.56
CA ASP A 687 -27.42 -3.41 -25.00
C ASP A 687 -26.97 -4.88 -25.10
N ILE A 688 -27.36 -5.70 -24.11
CA ILE A 688 -27.07 -7.13 -24.07
C ILE A 688 -27.82 -7.87 -25.18
N SER A 689 -29.11 -7.58 -25.36
CA SER A 689 -29.95 -8.20 -26.39
C SER A 689 -29.42 -7.89 -27.78
N GLU A 690 -29.08 -6.63 -28.07
CA GLU A 690 -28.59 -6.20 -29.37
C GLU A 690 -27.33 -6.97 -29.81
N VAL A 691 -26.32 -7.05 -28.94
CA VAL A 691 -25.08 -7.78 -29.27
C VAL A 691 -25.29 -9.29 -29.25
N SER A 692 -26.10 -9.82 -28.32
CA SER A 692 -26.44 -11.24 -28.31
C SER A 692 -27.17 -11.66 -29.59
N ASP A 693 -28.10 -10.84 -30.09
CA ASP A 693 -28.86 -11.10 -31.31
C ASP A 693 -27.96 -11.00 -32.55
N LEU A 694 -27.04 -10.03 -32.59
CA LEU A 694 -26.02 -9.92 -33.64
C LEU A 694 -25.15 -11.16 -33.69
N LEU A 695 -24.61 -11.62 -32.56
CA LEU A 695 -23.75 -12.81 -32.50
C LEU A 695 -24.54 -14.09 -32.78
N SER A 696 -25.77 -14.21 -32.29
CA SER A 696 -26.65 -15.35 -32.56
C SER A 696 -26.99 -15.44 -34.05
N THR A 697 -27.21 -14.30 -34.71
CA THR A 697 -27.44 -14.23 -36.17
C THR A 697 -26.17 -14.60 -36.94
N ALA A 698 -25.01 -14.13 -36.50
CA ALA A 698 -23.74 -14.37 -37.16
C ALA A 698 -23.30 -15.84 -37.10
N LEU A 699 -23.46 -16.48 -35.94
CA LEU A 699 -22.93 -17.82 -35.67
C LEU A 699 -23.96 -18.94 -35.84
N GLY A 700 -25.26 -18.62 -35.88
CA GLY A 700 -26.33 -19.62 -35.98
C GLY A 700 -26.39 -20.61 -34.79
N SER A 701 -25.66 -20.31 -33.71
CA SER A 701 -25.56 -21.08 -32.47
C SER A 701 -26.30 -20.38 -31.33
N GLY A 702 -26.72 -21.15 -30.30
CA GLY A 702 -27.61 -20.70 -29.22
C GLY A 702 -27.20 -19.43 -28.44
N GLN A 703 -28.10 -18.98 -27.56
CA GLN A 703 -28.00 -17.72 -26.82
C GLN A 703 -26.63 -17.56 -26.13
N PHE A 704 -26.00 -16.40 -26.38
CA PHE A 704 -24.85 -15.95 -25.61
C PHE A 704 -25.33 -15.48 -24.25
N ASP A 705 -24.71 -16.00 -23.19
CA ASP A 705 -25.01 -15.61 -21.82
C ASP A 705 -24.02 -14.55 -21.32
N VAL A 706 -24.52 -13.63 -20.49
CA VAL A 706 -23.67 -12.69 -19.76
C VAL A 706 -23.01 -13.42 -18.60
N MET A 707 -21.73 -13.14 -18.37
CA MET A 707 -20.95 -13.82 -17.33
C MET A 707 -21.45 -13.55 -15.90
N PRO A 708 -21.68 -14.58 -15.06
CA PRO A 708 -21.89 -14.39 -13.64
C PRO A 708 -20.67 -13.76 -12.96
N VAL A 709 -20.91 -12.84 -12.04
CA VAL A 709 -19.89 -12.02 -11.37
C VAL A 709 -19.86 -12.30 -9.86
N ALA A 710 -18.70 -12.60 -9.29
CA ALA A 710 -18.45 -12.79 -7.85
C ALA A 710 -18.10 -11.46 -7.12
N ALA A 711 -18.63 -10.33 -7.60
CA ALA A 711 -18.37 -9.02 -7.03
C ALA A 711 -19.61 -8.12 -7.00
N GLN A 712 -19.80 -7.41 -5.89
CA GLN A 712 -20.68 -6.24 -5.83
C GLN A 712 -19.84 -4.99 -6.09
N PHE A 713 -20.37 -4.01 -6.84
CA PHE A 713 -19.74 -2.70 -7.01
C PHE A 713 -20.69 -1.62 -6.53
N ASN A 714 -20.27 -0.88 -5.50
CA ASN A 714 -21.08 0.18 -4.89
C ASN A 714 -20.55 1.59 -5.21
N SER A 715 -19.72 1.76 -6.25
CA SER A 715 -19.15 3.07 -6.59
C SER A 715 -19.11 3.34 -8.11
N PRO A 716 -19.60 4.49 -8.58
CA PRO A 716 -19.62 4.87 -10.00
C PRO A 716 -18.26 5.33 -10.57
N ALA A 717 -17.17 5.28 -9.81
CA ALA A 717 -15.86 5.77 -10.26
C ALA A 717 -14.95 4.61 -10.72
N PRO A 718 -14.56 4.52 -12.01
CA PRO A 718 -13.85 3.37 -12.58
C PRO A 718 -12.42 3.11 -12.07
N TYR A 719 -11.91 3.97 -11.18
CA TYR A 719 -10.61 3.85 -10.51
C TYR A 719 -10.71 3.66 -9.00
N LYS A 720 -11.92 3.67 -8.44
CA LYS A 720 -12.12 3.17 -7.09
C LYS A 720 -12.31 1.67 -7.20
N PHE A 721 -11.26 0.98 -6.79
CA PHE A 721 -11.16 -0.44 -6.48
C PHE A 721 -12.51 -1.17 -6.30
N ALA A 722 -12.61 -2.38 -6.84
CA ALA A 722 -13.77 -3.26 -6.62
C ALA A 722 -13.99 -3.50 -5.11
N GLN A 723 -14.83 -2.67 -4.48
CA GLN A 723 -15.31 -2.86 -3.12
C GLN A 723 -16.46 -3.87 -3.17
N GLY A 724 -16.20 -5.11 -2.78
CA GLY A 724 -17.19 -6.19 -2.80
C GLY A 724 -16.82 -7.41 -3.64
N ALA A 725 -15.59 -7.48 -4.19
CA ALA A 725 -15.09 -8.70 -4.82
C ALA A 725 -14.68 -9.73 -3.76
N TYR A 726 -15.09 -10.98 -3.95
CA TYR A 726 -14.69 -12.05 -3.06
C TYR A 726 -13.17 -12.27 -3.08
N SER A 727 -12.59 -12.31 -1.88
CA SER A 727 -11.22 -12.77 -1.68
C SER A 727 -11.17 -13.58 -0.38
N THR A 728 -10.53 -14.75 -0.43
CA THR A 728 -10.32 -15.58 0.76
C THR A 728 -9.55 -14.83 1.84
N THR A 729 -8.70 -13.87 1.44
CA THR A 729 -7.95 -12.97 2.32
C THR A 729 -8.85 -12.22 3.29
N LEU A 730 -10.00 -11.70 2.83
CA LEU A 730 -10.86 -10.87 3.67
C LEU A 730 -11.42 -11.69 4.84
N SER A 731 -11.89 -12.91 4.58
CA SER A 731 -12.41 -13.78 5.62
C SER A 731 -11.33 -14.20 6.63
N ILE A 732 -10.17 -14.62 6.13
CA ILE A 732 -9.03 -15.02 6.96
C ILE A 732 -8.58 -13.84 7.85
N ILE A 733 -8.37 -12.67 7.27
CA ILE A 733 -7.94 -11.47 7.99
C ILE A 733 -9.00 -11.03 9.00
N ASN A 734 -10.29 -11.05 8.66
CA ASN A 734 -11.37 -10.69 9.59
C ASN A 734 -11.35 -11.57 10.84
N ARG A 735 -11.13 -12.89 10.68
CA ARG A 735 -11.01 -13.82 11.82
C ARG A 735 -9.74 -13.60 12.63
N MET A 736 -8.62 -13.33 11.97
CA MET A 736 -7.37 -12.97 12.65
C MET A 736 -7.53 -11.70 13.50
N TYR A 737 -8.17 -10.64 12.95
CA TYR A 737 -8.47 -9.41 13.69
C TYR A 737 -9.48 -9.63 14.82
N ALA A 738 -10.44 -10.54 14.65
CA ALA A 738 -11.37 -10.94 15.69
C ALA A 738 -10.73 -11.79 16.80
N ASN A 739 -9.45 -12.15 16.66
CA ASN A 739 -8.72 -13.06 17.56
C ASN A 739 -9.47 -14.40 17.71
N ASP A 740 -9.92 -14.95 16.58
CA ASP A 740 -10.65 -16.22 16.51
C ASP A 740 -9.78 -17.37 17.04
N GLN A 741 -10.22 -18.00 18.13
CA GLN A 741 -9.50 -19.11 18.77
C GLN A 741 -9.44 -20.38 17.91
N TYR A 742 -10.26 -20.46 16.85
CA TYR A 742 -10.35 -21.63 15.97
C TYR A 742 -9.49 -21.52 14.71
N LEU A 743 -8.90 -20.35 14.42
CA LEU A 743 -8.03 -20.15 13.26
C LEU A 743 -6.68 -19.58 13.67
N SER A 744 -5.63 -20.39 13.55
CA SER A 744 -4.23 -19.98 13.65
C SER A 744 -3.65 -19.82 12.25
N VAL A 745 -3.05 -18.68 11.92
CA VAL A 745 -2.41 -18.46 10.61
C VAL A 745 -0.92 -18.17 10.79
N LEU A 746 -0.09 -18.96 10.13
CA LEU A 746 1.37 -18.83 10.14
C LEU A 746 1.85 -18.38 8.75
N LEU A 747 2.22 -17.10 8.66
CA LEU A 747 2.67 -16.45 7.41
C LEU A 747 4.16 -16.67 7.14
N ASN A 748 4.60 -16.33 5.91
CA ASN A 748 5.98 -16.43 5.47
C ASN A 748 6.62 -17.81 5.72
N THR A 749 5.81 -18.87 5.72
CA THR A 749 6.22 -20.22 6.10
C THR A 749 5.95 -21.18 4.95
N GLU A 750 7.03 -21.65 4.33
CA GLU A 750 7.00 -22.59 3.22
C GLU A 750 7.03 -24.02 3.74
N VAL A 751 6.10 -24.87 3.29
CA VAL A 751 6.19 -26.32 3.48
C VAL A 751 7.03 -26.89 2.33
N ILE A 752 8.12 -27.58 2.66
CA ILE A 752 9.05 -28.17 1.69
C ILE A 752 8.67 -29.62 1.37
N ALA A 753 8.36 -30.38 2.42
CA ALA A 753 8.09 -31.81 2.37
C ALA A 753 7.26 -32.24 3.59
N ILE A 754 6.63 -33.40 3.48
CA ILE A 754 5.93 -34.09 4.55
C ILE A 754 6.67 -35.39 4.88
N ASP A 755 6.80 -35.67 6.17
CA ASP A 755 7.37 -36.92 6.66
C ASP A 755 6.23 -37.86 7.05
N HIS A 756 6.24 -39.06 6.48
CA HIS A 756 5.22 -40.09 6.70
C HIS A 756 5.80 -41.40 7.23
N VAL A 757 4.96 -42.13 7.96
CA VAL A 757 5.27 -43.43 8.57
C VAL A 757 4.15 -44.43 8.23
N PRO A 758 4.37 -45.75 8.38
CA PRO A 758 3.28 -46.72 8.33
C PRO A 758 2.17 -46.32 9.32
N GLY A 759 0.93 -46.35 8.86
CA GLY A 759 -0.27 -45.88 9.54
C GLY A 759 -0.94 -46.97 10.38
N THR A 760 -2.24 -46.81 10.62
CA THR A 760 -3.01 -47.69 11.53
C THR A 760 -3.45 -49.01 10.89
N SER A 761 -3.60 -49.02 9.57
CA SER A 761 -3.75 -50.22 8.73
C SER A 761 -2.37 -50.71 8.27
N GLU A 762 -2.21 -52.02 7.99
CA GLU A 762 -0.96 -52.57 7.41
C GLU A 762 -0.61 -51.95 6.02
N THR A 763 -1.56 -51.28 5.37
CA THR A 763 -1.44 -50.71 4.02
C THR A 763 -1.24 -49.19 3.98
N ASP A 764 -1.84 -48.47 4.92
CA ASP A 764 -2.01 -47.02 4.83
C ASP A 764 -0.89 -46.31 5.61
N LYS A 765 -0.56 -45.07 5.24
CA LYS A 765 0.49 -44.25 5.85
C LYS A 765 -0.11 -43.08 6.60
N THR A 766 0.64 -42.52 7.54
CA THR A 766 0.22 -41.33 8.30
C THR A 766 1.31 -40.28 8.23
N VAL A 767 0.92 -39.05 7.93
CA VAL A 767 1.82 -37.89 8.01
C VAL A 767 2.06 -37.56 9.48
N ARG A 768 3.33 -37.59 9.88
CA ARG A 768 3.75 -37.37 11.27
C ARG A 768 4.29 -35.95 11.49
N ALA A 769 4.98 -35.41 10.50
CA ALA A 769 5.58 -34.09 10.57
C ALA A 769 5.67 -33.46 9.18
N MET A 770 5.88 -32.15 9.14
CA MET A 770 6.13 -31.39 7.93
C MET A 770 7.41 -30.60 8.08
N LYS A 771 8.26 -30.61 7.06
CA LYS A 771 9.46 -29.76 7.00
C LYS A 771 9.04 -28.37 6.54
N ILE A 772 9.11 -27.42 7.46
CA ILE A 772 8.77 -26.02 7.20
C ILE A 772 10.03 -25.17 7.13
N ARG A 773 10.01 -24.15 6.28
CA ARG A 773 11.04 -23.14 6.14
C ARG A 773 10.43 -21.76 6.37
N ASP A 774 10.98 -21.03 7.33
CA ASP A 774 10.69 -19.61 7.48
C ASP A 774 11.39 -18.83 6.36
N LYS A 775 10.63 -18.12 5.54
CA LYS A 775 11.15 -17.35 4.39
C LYS A 775 11.90 -16.10 4.81
N THR A 776 11.69 -15.62 6.03
CA THR A 776 12.36 -14.43 6.58
C THR A 776 13.75 -14.79 7.10
N THR A 777 13.87 -15.91 7.81
CA THR A 777 15.13 -16.34 8.46
C THR A 777 15.89 -17.42 7.68
N GLY A 778 15.23 -18.12 6.76
CA GLY A 778 15.75 -19.29 6.06
C GLY A 778 15.82 -20.56 6.93
N ALA A 779 15.42 -20.48 8.20
CA ALA A 779 15.50 -21.61 9.13
C ALA A 779 14.52 -22.73 8.73
N ILE A 780 15.01 -23.97 8.75
CA ILE A 780 14.21 -25.17 8.51
C ILE A 780 13.90 -25.83 9.85
N LYS A 781 12.63 -26.17 10.09
CA LYS A 781 12.14 -26.83 11.30
C LYS A 781 11.17 -27.95 10.94
N ASP A 782 11.08 -28.94 11.82
CA ASP A 782 10.05 -29.99 11.74
C ASP A 782 8.82 -29.55 12.54
N LEU A 783 7.70 -29.37 11.83
CA LEU A 783 6.39 -29.12 12.41
C LEU A 783 5.67 -30.47 12.64
N PRO A 784 5.54 -30.94 13.89
CA PRO A 784 4.79 -32.16 14.19
C PRO A 784 3.31 -31.98 13.85
N VAL A 785 2.69 -32.98 13.23
CA VAL A 785 1.26 -32.95 12.84
C VAL A 785 0.35 -33.36 13.99
N GLY A 786 0.83 -34.22 14.91
CA GLY A 786 0.01 -34.74 16.00
C GLY A 786 -1.14 -35.59 15.45
N LYS A 787 -2.36 -35.35 15.98
CA LYS A 787 -3.61 -35.98 15.49
C LYS A 787 -4.29 -35.24 14.34
N ALA A 788 -3.72 -34.14 13.87
CA ALA A 788 -4.37 -33.31 12.86
C ALA A 788 -4.47 -34.03 11.50
N LYS A 789 -5.53 -33.71 10.76
CA LYS A 789 -5.66 -34.03 9.33
C LYS A 789 -4.96 -32.96 8.51
N VAL A 790 -4.15 -33.36 7.53
CA VAL A 790 -3.33 -32.46 6.71
C VAL A 790 -3.99 -32.26 5.35
N ILE A 791 -4.12 -31.01 4.92
CA ILE A 791 -4.64 -30.64 3.60
C ILE A 791 -3.62 -29.79 2.87
N LEU A 792 -3.15 -30.28 1.71
CA LEU A 792 -2.27 -29.51 0.82
C LEU A 792 -3.12 -28.71 -0.17
N SER A 793 -2.93 -27.39 -0.17
CA SER A 793 -3.57 -26.41 -1.07
C SER A 793 -2.55 -25.38 -1.57
N ALA A 794 -1.32 -25.83 -1.82
CA ALA A 794 -0.19 -24.97 -2.19
C ALA A 794 -0.17 -24.62 -3.69
N GLY A 795 -1.29 -24.87 -4.39
CA GLY A 795 -1.43 -24.71 -5.83
C GLY A 795 -0.80 -25.86 -6.60
N THR A 796 -1.11 -25.95 -7.89
CA THR A 796 -0.79 -27.11 -8.72
C THR A 796 0.70 -27.48 -8.72
N ILE A 797 1.57 -26.48 -8.82
CA ILE A 797 3.02 -26.68 -8.84
C ILE A 797 3.56 -26.89 -7.43
N GLY A 798 3.07 -26.12 -6.45
CA GLY A 798 3.55 -26.17 -5.05
C GLY A 798 3.23 -27.50 -4.37
N THR A 799 1.99 -27.96 -4.49
CA THR A 799 1.55 -29.25 -3.93
C THR A 799 2.29 -30.41 -4.56
N ALA A 800 2.49 -30.39 -5.89
CA ALA A 800 3.30 -31.40 -6.57
C ALA A 800 4.76 -31.41 -6.08
N SER A 801 5.36 -30.23 -5.90
CA SER A 801 6.73 -30.10 -5.40
C SER A 801 6.86 -30.68 -3.99
N ILE A 802 5.92 -30.37 -3.10
CA ILE A 802 5.86 -30.94 -1.74
C ILE A 802 5.75 -32.47 -1.81
N ALA A 803 4.83 -32.99 -2.63
CA ALA A 803 4.62 -34.43 -2.77
C ALA A 803 5.87 -35.16 -3.29
N LEU A 804 6.54 -34.59 -4.30
CA LEU A 804 7.76 -35.15 -4.90
C LEU A 804 8.94 -35.16 -3.92
N ASN A 805 9.14 -34.07 -3.18
CA ASN A 805 10.15 -33.98 -2.12
C ASN A 805 9.90 -34.98 -0.99
N SER A 806 8.66 -35.43 -0.84
CA SER A 806 8.21 -36.37 0.19
C SER A 806 8.20 -37.83 -0.29
N GLY A 807 8.62 -38.08 -1.53
CA GLY A 807 8.72 -39.43 -2.10
C GLY A 807 7.38 -40.04 -2.53
N LEU A 808 6.29 -39.28 -2.63
CA LEU A 808 4.96 -39.83 -2.98
C LEU A 808 4.91 -40.45 -4.39
N GLN A 809 5.80 -40.05 -5.30
CA GLN A 809 5.94 -40.65 -6.64
C GLN A 809 6.33 -42.14 -6.61
N GLN A 810 6.91 -42.62 -5.51
CA GLN A 810 7.21 -44.03 -5.32
C GLN A 810 5.96 -44.85 -4.98
N LEU A 811 4.94 -44.19 -4.43
CA LEU A 811 3.65 -44.80 -4.08
C LEU A 811 2.70 -44.74 -5.27
N ASN A 812 2.64 -43.59 -5.94
CA ASN A 812 1.83 -43.41 -7.14
C ASN A 812 2.66 -42.70 -8.23
N PRO A 813 2.94 -43.34 -9.37
CA PRO A 813 3.79 -42.78 -10.42
C PRO A 813 3.16 -41.60 -11.17
N LEU A 814 1.89 -41.25 -10.89
CA LEU A 814 1.20 -40.11 -11.47
C LEU A 814 1.43 -38.81 -10.70
N VAL A 815 2.05 -38.87 -9.51
CA VAL A 815 2.39 -37.68 -8.70
C VAL A 815 3.30 -36.76 -9.49
N GLY A 816 2.91 -35.49 -9.60
CA GLY A 816 3.63 -34.47 -10.34
C GLY A 816 3.46 -34.53 -11.86
N LYS A 817 2.70 -35.49 -12.42
CA LYS A 817 2.49 -35.67 -13.86
C LYS A 817 1.10 -35.21 -14.30
N GLY A 818 0.93 -34.94 -15.59
CA GLY A 818 -0.34 -34.44 -16.12
C GLY A 818 -0.43 -32.92 -16.08
N LEU A 819 0.70 -32.20 -16.01
CA LEU A 819 0.67 -30.73 -15.96
C LEU A 819 0.12 -30.17 -17.28
N ILE A 820 -0.96 -29.41 -17.19
CA ILE A 820 -1.56 -28.70 -18.33
C ILE A 820 -2.24 -27.42 -17.86
N ASP A 821 -2.60 -26.55 -18.80
CA ASP A 821 -3.36 -25.31 -18.62
C ASP A 821 -4.38 -25.24 -19.77
N HIS A 822 -5.26 -24.24 -19.76
CA HIS A 822 -6.18 -24.01 -20.86
C HIS A 822 -5.45 -23.83 -22.18
N ASN A 823 -6.05 -24.37 -23.25
CA ASN A 823 -5.57 -24.14 -24.60
C ASN A 823 -6.36 -22.98 -25.20
N ILE A 824 -5.74 -21.79 -25.22
CA ILE A 824 -6.43 -20.53 -25.49
C ILE A 824 -5.95 -19.91 -26.79
N CYS A 825 -6.89 -19.66 -27.68
CA CYS A 825 -6.68 -18.93 -28.92
C CYS A 825 -7.49 -17.64 -28.92
N TYR A 826 -6.94 -16.54 -29.44
CA TYR A 826 -7.68 -15.28 -29.52
C TYR A 826 -7.37 -14.49 -30.79
N VAL A 827 -8.25 -13.56 -31.12
CA VAL A 827 -8.06 -12.58 -32.20
C VAL A 827 -8.82 -11.30 -31.87
N ARG A 828 -8.23 -10.15 -32.22
CA ARG A 828 -8.78 -8.82 -31.91
C ARG A 828 -8.95 -7.98 -33.17
N PHE A 829 -10.07 -7.26 -33.23
CA PHE A 829 -10.44 -6.32 -34.29
C PHE A 829 -10.77 -4.94 -33.70
N ALA A 830 -10.53 -3.90 -34.49
CA ALA A 830 -10.89 -2.52 -34.20
C ALA A 830 -11.54 -1.88 -35.43
N LYS A 831 -12.66 -1.16 -35.26
CA LYS A 831 -13.40 -0.45 -36.32
C LYS A 831 -13.55 1.01 -35.94
N GLU A 832 -13.34 1.94 -36.86
CA GLU A 832 -13.65 3.37 -36.62
C GLU A 832 -15.09 3.51 -36.09
N LYS A 833 -15.26 4.38 -35.09
CA LYS A 833 -16.50 4.54 -34.33
C LYS A 833 -17.77 4.52 -35.17
N ASP A 834 -18.70 3.66 -34.73
CA ASP A 834 -20.02 3.52 -35.32
C ASP A 834 -21.10 3.87 -34.29
N PRO A 835 -21.96 4.89 -34.53
CA PRO A 835 -23.05 5.20 -33.61
C PRO A 835 -24.15 4.12 -33.56
N GLU A 836 -24.15 3.16 -34.48
CA GLU A 836 -25.14 2.07 -34.55
C GLU A 836 -24.79 0.84 -33.69
N LEU A 837 -23.60 0.78 -33.09
CA LEU A 837 -23.19 -0.34 -32.23
C LEU A 837 -23.12 0.11 -30.77
N THR A 838 -23.50 -0.77 -29.82
CA THR A 838 -23.40 -0.45 -28.39
C THR A 838 -21.98 0.00 -28.02
N GLN A 839 -21.92 1.18 -27.41
CA GLN A 839 -20.67 1.81 -27.01
C GLN A 839 -20.24 1.37 -25.59
N LYS A 840 -20.96 0.40 -25.03
CA LYS A 840 -20.77 -0.14 -23.69
C LYS A 840 -19.83 -1.34 -23.72
N PRO A 841 -19.04 -1.54 -22.66
CA PRO A 841 -18.12 -2.67 -22.58
C PRO A 841 -18.87 -3.95 -22.19
N LEU A 842 -18.83 -4.97 -23.05
CA LEU A 842 -19.55 -6.25 -22.87
C LEU A 842 -18.60 -7.45 -22.91
N ASN A 843 -18.97 -8.51 -22.19
CA ASN A 843 -18.34 -9.82 -22.22
C ASN A 843 -19.45 -10.89 -22.23
N LEU A 844 -19.50 -11.63 -23.33
CA LEU A 844 -20.52 -12.61 -23.63
C LEU A 844 -19.85 -13.96 -23.88
N LYS A 845 -20.46 -15.02 -23.36
CA LYS A 845 -19.92 -16.38 -23.49
C LYS A 845 -20.96 -17.37 -23.95
N THR A 846 -20.50 -18.38 -24.66
CA THR A 846 -21.33 -19.54 -25.02
C THR A 846 -20.47 -20.80 -25.07
N HIS A 847 -21.05 -21.92 -24.64
CA HIS A 847 -20.43 -23.23 -24.83
C HIS A 847 -20.81 -23.75 -26.22
N MET A 848 -19.81 -24.12 -27.01
CA MET A 848 -20.04 -24.70 -28.34
C MET A 848 -18.91 -25.64 -28.75
N LYS A 849 -19.19 -26.47 -29.75
CA LYS A 849 -18.18 -27.33 -30.37
C LYS A 849 -17.50 -26.60 -31.51
N VAL A 850 -16.19 -26.39 -31.40
CA VAL A 850 -15.37 -25.81 -32.46
C VAL A 850 -14.46 -26.90 -33.01
N GLY A 851 -14.64 -27.24 -34.28
CA GLY A 851 -13.96 -28.38 -34.91
C GLY A 851 -14.22 -29.74 -34.25
N GLY A 852 -15.34 -29.89 -33.51
CA GLY A 852 -15.68 -31.09 -32.76
C GLY A 852 -15.11 -31.15 -31.33
N GLU A 853 -14.34 -30.15 -30.92
CA GLU A 853 -13.83 -30.02 -29.55
C GLU A 853 -14.68 -29.08 -28.71
N GLU A 854 -14.88 -29.41 -27.43
CA GLU A 854 -15.57 -28.55 -26.46
C GLU A 854 -14.79 -27.25 -26.26
N CYS A 855 -15.48 -26.12 -26.45
CA CYS A 855 -14.90 -24.80 -26.37
C CYS A 855 -15.85 -23.84 -25.66
N LEU A 856 -15.30 -23.05 -24.74
CA LEU A 856 -15.96 -21.85 -24.24
C LEU A 856 -15.55 -20.69 -25.15
N VAL A 857 -16.49 -20.23 -25.98
CA VAL A 857 -16.26 -19.08 -26.85
C VAL A 857 -16.66 -17.81 -26.09
N THR A 858 -15.72 -16.89 -26.01
CA THR A 858 -15.86 -15.60 -25.36
C THR A 858 -15.76 -14.49 -26.38
N VAL A 859 -16.75 -13.62 -26.42
CA VAL A 859 -16.74 -12.42 -27.26
C VAL A 859 -16.79 -11.19 -26.36
N THR A 860 -15.79 -10.32 -26.48
CA THR A 860 -15.75 -9.05 -25.75
C THR A 860 -15.93 -7.88 -26.71
N VAL A 861 -16.84 -6.96 -26.40
CA VAL A 861 -17.08 -5.73 -27.18
C VAL A 861 -16.65 -4.53 -26.33
N ASN A 862 -15.88 -3.63 -26.91
CA ASN A 862 -15.36 -2.43 -26.26
C ASN A 862 -14.68 -2.70 -24.90
N ALA A 863 -14.15 -3.92 -24.76
CA ALA A 863 -13.54 -4.46 -23.56
C ALA A 863 -12.33 -5.33 -23.95
N ASN A 864 -11.32 -5.34 -23.08
CA ASN A 864 -10.16 -6.22 -23.22
C ASN A 864 -10.40 -7.50 -22.42
N PHE A 865 -9.91 -8.62 -22.95
CA PHE A 865 -9.69 -9.81 -22.15
C PHE A 865 -8.35 -9.67 -21.40
N PHE A 866 -8.30 -10.33 -20.25
CA PHE A 866 -7.36 -10.21 -19.14
C PHE A 866 -5.84 -10.05 -19.42
N LEU A 867 -5.29 -10.47 -20.57
CA LEU A 867 -3.83 -10.50 -20.80
C LEU A 867 -3.35 -10.05 -22.18
N ALA A 868 -4.15 -9.24 -22.86
CA ALA A 868 -3.63 -8.43 -23.95
C ALA A 868 -2.63 -7.39 -23.39
N GLY A 869 -1.37 -7.78 -23.20
CA GLY A 869 -0.27 -6.83 -23.02
C GLY A 869 -0.39 -5.76 -24.10
N SER A 870 -0.34 -4.48 -23.72
CA SER A 870 -0.70 -3.40 -24.63
C SER A 870 0.25 -3.31 -25.80
N SER A 871 1.51 -3.67 -25.55
CA SER A 871 2.61 -3.73 -26.49
C SER A 871 2.55 -4.96 -27.40
N ALA A 872 2.00 -6.08 -26.93
CA ALA A 872 1.88 -7.31 -27.73
C ALA A 872 0.66 -7.32 -28.65
N THR A 873 -0.42 -6.59 -28.30
CA THR A 873 -1.70 -6.65 -29.03
C THR A 873 -1.88 -5.61 -30.13
N LEU A 874 -1.12 -4.52 -30.12
CA LEU A 874 -1.18 -3.53 -31.22
C LEU A 874 -0.66 -4.13 -32.54
N ASN A 875 0.38 -4.96 -32.48
CA ASN A 875 0.94 -5.62 -33.66
C ASN A 875 0.05 -6.76 -34.22
N THR A 876 -0.97 -7.20 -33.48
CA THR A 876 -1.85 -8.30 -33.88
C THR A 876 -3.31 -7.88 -34.05
N THR A 877 -3.62 -6.59 -33.89
CA THR A 877 -4.99 -6.05 -34.02
C THR A 877 -5.22 -5.55 -35.43
N HIS A 878 -6.35 -5.91 -36.03
CA HIS A 878 -6.72 -5.45 -37.37
C HIS A 878 -7.64 -4.24 -37.28
N PHE A 879 -7.32 -3.21 -38.06
CA PHE A 879 -8.05 -1.95 -38.07
C PHE A 879 -8.93 -1.83 -39.31
N TYR A 880 -10.18 -1.43 -39.11
CA TYR A 880 -11.17 -1.23 -40.16
C TYR A 880 -11.70 0.21 -40.14
N LYS A 881 -11.95 0.76 -41.32
CA LYS A 881 -12.67 2.03 -41.47
C LYS A 881 -14.16 1.84 -41.19
N LYS A 882 -14.88 2.94 -41.01
CA LYS A 882 -16.33 2.92 -40.76
C LYS A 882 -17.13 2.19 -41.86
N ASN A 883 -16.64 2.22 -43.10
CA ASN A 883 -17.24 1.52 -44.25
C ASN A 883 -16.80 0.05 -44.41
N GLY A 884 -16.11 -0.49 -43.42
CA GLY A 884 -15.69 -1.89 -43.36
C GLY A 884 -14.44 -2.26 -44.16
N ARG A 885 -13.72 -1.27 -44.71
CA ARG A 885 -12.44 -1.51 -45.40
C ARG A 885 -11.27 -1.63 -44.43
N LEU A 886 -10.38 -2.58 -44.65
CA LEU A 886 -9.14 -2.75 -43.90
C LEU A 886 -8.25 -1.50 -44.00
N MET A 887 -7.54 -1.18 -42.92
CA MET A 887 -6.67 -0.03 -42.76
C MET A 887 -5.34 -0.47 -42.15
N GLU A 888 -4.25 0.17 -42.56
CA GLU A 888 -2.94 0.02 -41.94
C GLU A 888 -2.96 0.48 -40.47
N PRO A 889 -2.19 -0.16 -39.57
CA PRO A 889 -2.13 0.25 -38.18
C PRO A 889 -1.73 1.74 -38.08
N PRO A 890 -2.46 2.57 -37.30
CA PRO A 890 -2.08 3.96 -37.09
C PRO A 890 -0.74 4.07 -36.34
N SER A 891 0.08 5.09 -36.64
CA SER A 891 1.35 5.33 -35.95
C SER A 891 1.14 5.58 -34.44
N GLU A 892 2.05 5.09 -33.57
CA GLU A 892 1.92 5.22 -32.10
C GLU A 892 1.64 6.66 -31.63
N SER A 893 2.19 7.67 -32.31
CA SER A 893 1.98 9.09 -32.01
C SER A 893 0.61 9.66 -32.42
N SER A 894 -0.13 8.96 -33.28
CA SER A 894 -1.45 9.38 -33.78
C SER A 894 -2.63 8.66 -33.12
N MET A 895 -2.35 7.68 -32.25
CA MET A 895 -3.38 6.89 -31.59
C MET A 895 -4.00 7.63 -30.41
N GLU A 896 -5.04 8.42 -30.65
CA GLU A 896 -6.09 8.52 -29.65
C GLU A 896 -6.99 7.28 -29.79
N GLN A 897 -6.78 6.26 -28.94
CA GLN A 897 -7.58 5.02 -28.91
C GLN A 897 -9.10 5.26 -28.80
N LYS A 898 -9.51 6.49 -28.49
CA LYS A 898 -10.89 6.96 -28.44
C LYS A 898 -11.63 6.87 -29.77
N ASP A 899 -10.99 6.62 -30.92
CA ASP A 899 -11.66 6.68 -32.23
C ASP A 899 -12.17 5.34 -32.76
N PHE A 900 -11.95 4.24 -32.04
CA PHE A 900 -12.30 2.89 -32.48
C PHE A 900 -13.19 2.13 -31.49
N ASP A 901 -14.16 1.37 -32.03
CA ASP A 901 -14.85 0.28 -31.33
C ASP A 901 -14.04 -1.01 -31.50
N THR A 902 -13.91 -1.81 -30.45
CA THR A 902 -13.08 -3.05 -30.49
C THR A 902 -13.90 -4.29 -30.19
N ILE A 903 -13.60 -5.39 -30.88
CA ILE A 903 -14.16 -6.70 -30.56
C ILE A 903 -13.03 -7.73 -30.48
N CYS A 904 -13.10 -8.64 -29.51
CA CYS A 904 -12.19 -9.76 -29.39
C CYS A 904 -12.98 -11.06 -29.32
N VAL A 905 -12.50 -12.07 -30.04
CA VAL A 905 -13.01 -13.44 -29.96
C VAL A 905 -11.93 -14.31 -29.35
N LEU A 906 -12.30 -15.04 -28.30
CA LEU A 906 -11.41 -15.90 -27.55
C LEU A 906 -12.03 -17.30 -27.43
N PHE A 907 -11.21 -18.31 -27.65
CA PHE A 907 -11.56 -19.72 -27.63
C PHE A 907 -10.79 -20.37 -26.49
N GLU A 908 -11.50 -20.90 -25.49
CA GLU A 908 -10.91 -21.68 -24.41
C GLU A 908 -11.27 -23.15 -24.65
N PHE A 909 -10.28 -23.98 -24.98
CA PHE A 909 -10.48 -25.42 -25.18
C PHE A 909 -10.08 -26.21 -23.94
N VAL A 910 -10.66 -27.41 -23.84
CA VAL A 910 -10.31 -28.40 -22.81
C VAL A 910 -8.85 -28.84 -22.97
N GLY A 911 -8.05 -28.62 -21.93
CA GLY A 911 -6.66 -29.09 -21.84
C GLY A 911 -6.60 -30.51 -21.30
N LYS A 912 -6.32 -31.49 -22.16
CA LYS A 912 -6.13 -32.89 -21.77
C LYS A 912 -4.81 -33.07 -21.03
N LEU A 913 -4.82 -33.85 -19.95
CA LEU A 913 -3.60 -34.12 -19.18
C LEU A 913 -2.65 -35.00 -20.00
N ASP A 914 -1.37 -34.61 -20.06
CA ASP A 914 -0.30 -35.41 -20.65
C ASP A 914 0.68 -35.87 -19.55
N ASN A 915 0.93 -37.17 -19.47
CA ASN A 915 1.82 -37.73 -18.46
C ASN A 915 3.29 -37.44 -18.72
N ASP A 916 3.64 -37.03 -19.94
CA ASP A 916 4.98 -36.55 -20.27
C ASP A 916 5.19 -35.09 -19.81
N ASN A 917 4.11 -34.40 -19.43
CA ASN A 917 4.18 -33.08 -18.81
C ASN A 917 4.19 -33.23 -17.29
N SER A 918 5.18 -32.65 -16.62
CA SER A 918 5.39 -32.86 -15.19
C SER A 918 6.14 -31.73 -14.49
N VAL A 919 5.96 -31.68 -13.17
CA VAL A 919 6.86 -30.98 -12.25
C VAL A 919 8.00 -31.95 -11.92
N LEU A 920 9.25 -31.50 -12.11
CA LEU A 920 10.43 -32.32 -11.88
C LEU A 920 10.89 -32.22 -10.42
N ASN A 921 11.33 -33.36 -9.88
CA ASN A 921 11.95 -33.44 -8.55
C ASN A 921 13.45 -33.14 -8.65
N ILE A 922 13.78 -31.86 -8.85
CA ILE A 922 15.17 -31.39 -8.92
C ILE A 922 15.49 -30.62 -7.63
N PRO A 923 16.59 -30.94 -6.94
CA PRO A 923 17.02 -30.18 -5.77
C PRO A 923 17.23 -28.70 -6.11
N GLY A 924 16.49 -27.82 -5.45
CA GLY A 924 16.53 -26.39 -5.71
C GLY A 924 15.48 -25.63 -4.90
N MET A 925 15.53 -24.29 -4.95
CA MET A 925 14.49 -23.46 -4.33
C MET A 925 13.28 -23.25 -5.23
N ASP A 926 13.47 -23.28 -6.54
CA ASP A 926 12.41 -23.03 -7.53
C ASP A 926 12.01 -24.36 -8.19
N PRO A 927 10.71 -24.60 -8.42
CA PRO A 927 10.25 -25.78 -9.12
C PRO A 927 10.70 -25.74 -10.59
N VAL A 928 10.96 -26.92 -11.15
CA VAL A 928 11.33 -27.08 -12.57
C VAL A 928 10.20 -27.80 -13.30
N LEU A 929 9.74 -27.25 -14.42
CA LEU A 929 8.67 -27.80 -15.25
C LEU A 929 9.21 -28.38 -16.56
N ASP A 930 8.77 -29.58 -16.91
CA ASP A 930 8.93 -30.18 -18.23
C ASP A 930 7.54 -30.36 -18.83
N PHE A 931 7.18 -29.59 -19.86
CA PHE A 931 5.85 -29.70 -20.46
C PHE A 931 5.83 -29.20 -21.91
N LYS A 932 5.00 -29.81 -22.76
CA LYS A 932 4.80 -29.36 -24.13
C LYS A 932 3.33 -29.48 -24.52
N ARG A 933 2.79 -28.47 -25.20
CA ARG A 933 1.42 -28.54 -25.73
C ARG A 933 1.39 -29.15 -27.12
N ALA A 934 0.33 -29.91 -27.39
CA ALA A 934 0.01 -30.33 -28.74
C ALA A 934 -0.41 -29.10 -29.57
N PRO A 935 -0.03 -29.04 -30.87
CA PRO A 935 -0.52 -27.98 -31.75
C PRO A 935 -2.02 -28.12 -31.98
N ILE A 936 -2.70 -27.00 -32.24
CA ILE A 936 -4.11 -26.99 -32.65
C ILE A 936 -4.27 -27.77 -33.95
N SER A 937 -5.29 -28.63 -34.02
CA SER A 937 -5.56 -29.40 -35.23
C SER A 937 -6.00 -28.48 -36.38
N PRO A 938 -5.63 -28.78 -37.65
CA PRO A 938 -6.02 -27.94 -38.79
C PRO A 938 -7.53 -27.76 -38.95
N GLY A 939 -8.32 -28.78 -38.58
CA GLY A 939 -9.79 -28.73 -38.64
C GLY A 939 -10.38 -27.76 -37.60
N VAL A 940 -9.88 -27.80 -36.36
CA VAL A 940 -10.26 -26.84 -35.31
C VAL A 940 -9.83 -25.44 -35.70
N GLN A 941 -8.62 -25.28 -36.24
CA GLN A 941 -8.10 -24.01 -36.73
C GLN A 941 -9.00 -23.39 -37.81
N CYS A 942 -9.40 -24.17 -38.82
CA CYS A 942 -10.27 -23.71 -39.90
C CYS A 942 -11.64 -23.26 -39.38
N HIS A 943 -12.22 -24.01 -38.43
CA HIS A 943 -13.53 -23.66 -37.86
C HIS A 943 -13.45 -22.41 -36.96
N MET A 944 -12.36 -22.24 -36.20
CA MET A 944 -12.12 -20.99 -35.47
C MET A 944 -12.07 -19.79 -36.43
N GLU A 945 -11.34 -19.90 -37.54
CA GLU A 945 -11.25 -18.84 -38.55
C GLU A 945 -12.61 -18.52 -39.19
N GLU A 946 -13.47 -19.53 -39.38
CA GLU A 946 -14.84 -19.33 -39.85
C GLU A 946 -15.71 -18.55 -38.85
N ILE A 947 -15.70 -18.94 -37.58
CA ILE A 947 -16.41 -18.25 -36.49
C ILE A 947 -15.93 -16.80 -36.39
N VAL A 948 -14.62 -16.61 -36.40
CA VAL A 948 -13.99 -15.30 -36.35
C VAL A 948 -14.41 -14.43 -37.53
N ARG A 949 -14.44 -15.00 -38.74
CA ARG A 949 -14.91 -14.30 -39.95
C ARG A 949 -16.37 -13.88 -39.81
N GLN A 950 -17.24 -14.76 -39.32
CA GLN A 950 -18.66 -14.45 -39.10
C GLN A 950 -18.85 -13.32 -38.08
N VAL A 951 -18.16 -13.38 -36.93
CA VAL A 951 -18.20 -12.31 -35.90
C VAL A 951 -17.65 -10.99 -36.44
N ARG A 952 -16.51 -11.04 -37.15
CA ARG A 952 -15.91 -9.86 -37.78
C ARG A 952 -16.86 -9.23 -38.79
N ASP A 953 -17.43 -10.02 -39.71
CA ASP A 953 -18.28 -9.51 -40.78
C ASP A 953 -19.54 -8.84 -40.21
N ALA A 954 -20.10 -9.42 -39.13
CA ALA A 954 -21.23 -8.84 -38.40
C ALA A 954 -20.86 -7.55 -37.65
N PHE A 955 -19.66 -7.46 -37.06
CA PHE A 955 -19.19 -6.26 -36.36
C PHE A 955 -18.80 -5.11 -37.31
N VAL A 956 -18.16 -5.45 -38.43
CA VAL A 956 -17.56 -4.47 -39.36
C VAL A 956 -18.57 -3.98 -40.41
N ASN A 957 -19.72 -4.65 -40.58
CA ASN A 957 -20.73 -4.36 -41.62
C ASN A 957 -20.12 -4.39 -43.04
N VAL A 958 -19.37 -5.45 -43.35
CA VAL A 958 -18.68 -5.61 -44.64
C VAL A 958 -19.71 -5.66 -45.78
N PRO A 959 -19.60 -4.82 -46.84
CA PRO A 959 -20.50 -4.84 -47.99
C PRO A 959 -20.56 -6.23 -48.64
N GLU A 960 -21.75 -6.68 -49.06
CA GLU A 960 -21.95 -8.00 -49.68
C GLU A 960 -21.02 -8.26 -50.87
N THR A 961 -20.57 -7.22 -51.56
CA THR A 961 -19.66 -7.28 -52.72
C THR A 961 -18.21 -7.66 -52.38
N THR A 962 -17.84 -7.67 -51.09
CA THR A 962 -16.49 -8.01 -50.58
C THR A 962 -16.45 -9.29 -49.77
N LYS A 963 -17.58 -10.01 -49.64
CA LYS A 963 -17.63 -11.37 -49.06
C LYS A 963 -17.04 -12.36 -50.06
N SER A 964 -15.71 -12.39 -50.22
CA SER A 964 -15.07 -13.38 -51.09
C SER A 964 -15.21 -14.78 -50.49
N ASP A 965 -15.75 -15.70 -51.28
CA ASP A 965 -15.93 -17.14 -50.99
C ASP A 965 -14.62 -17.95 -50.92
N ASP A 966 -13.46 -17.30 -50.95
CA ASP A 966 -12.18 -18.00 -50.93
C ASP A 966 -11.72 -18.31 -49.50
N THR A 967 -11.75 -19.59 -49.19
CA THR A 967 -11.18 -20.21 -47.99
C THR A 967 -9.79 -19.64 -47.67
N CYS A 968 -9.65 -19.02 -46.49
CA CYS A 968 -8.38 -18.81 -45.78
C CYS A 968 -7.26 -18.13 -46.60
N SER A 969 -7.43 -16.85 -46.95
CA SER A 969 -6.31 -16.02 -47.46
C SER A 969 -6.23 -14.61 -46.86
N ASP A 970 -6.86 -14.41 -45.69
CA ASP A 970 -6.55 -13.24 -44.84
C ASP A 970 -5.55 -13.70 -43.76
N PRO A 971 -4.24 -13.42 -43.89
CA PRO A 971 -3.23 -13.82 -42.89
C PRO A 971 -3.51 -13.23 -41.49
N GLY A 972 -4.45 -12.29 -41.38
CA GLY A 972 -4.88 -11.64 -40.15
C GLY A 972 -6.06 -12.27 -39.39
N LEU A 973 -6.84 -13.15 -40.02
CA LEU A 973 -8.00 -13.80 -39.39
C LEU A 973 -7.64 -14.92 -38.42
N ARG A 974 -6.39 -15.39 -38.46
CA ARG A 974 -5.96 -16.60 -37.77
C ARG A 974 -5.81 -16.36 -36.27
N PRO A 975 -6.62 -17.02 -35.40
CA PRO A 975 -6.45 -16.87 -33.96
C PRO A 975 -5.08 -17.34 -33.49
N GLN A 976 -4.47 -16.55 -32.62
CA GLN A 976 -3.13 -16.83 -32.10
C GLN A 976 -3.23 -17.60 -30.79
N HIS A 977 -2.38 -18.60 -30.64
CA HIS A 977 -2.27 -19.40 -29.43
C HIS A 977 -1.50 -18.62 -28.37
N LEU A 978 -2.12 -18.41 -27.22
CA LEU A 978 -1.53 -17.71 -26.10
C LEU A 978 -0.44 -18.55 -25.40
N GLY A 979 0.56 -17.88 -24.80
CA GLY A 979 1.63 -18.52 -24.03
C GLY A 979 1.12 -19.36 -22.86
N PHE A 980 1.93 -20.29 -22.35
CA PHE A 980 1.54 -21.17 -21.24
C PHE A 980 1.61 -20.44 -19.89
N GLY A 981 0.70 -20.75 -18.96
CA GLY A 981 0.70 -20.14 -17.63
C GLY A 981 0.21 -18.71 -17.60
N VAL A 982 -0.24 -18.17 -18.73
CA VAL A 982 -0.72 -16.79 -18.87
C VAL A 982 -1.94 -16.59 -17.97
N PHE A 983 -2.91 -17.51 -18.00
CA PHE A 983 -4.03 -17.53 -17.04
C PHE A 983 -3.73 -18.28 -15.74
N SER A 984 -2.58 -18.94 -15.69
CA SER A 984 -2.12 -19.68 -14.53
C SER A 984 -3.22 -20.54 -13.87
N HIS A 985 -3.98 -21.28 -14.67
CA HIS A 985 -4.89 -22.32 -14.17
C HIS A 985 -4.25 -23.68 -14.42
N GLU A 986 -2.98 -23.81 -14.02
CA GLU A 986 -2.30 -25.08 -14.16
C GLU A 986 -3.10 -26.14 -13.39
N CYS A 987 -3.32 -27.30 -14.00
CA CYS A 987 -4.13 -28.38 -13.45
C CYS A 987 -3.37 -29.72 -13.50
N GLY A 988 -3.89 -30.71 -12.77
CA GLY A 988 -3.66 -32.13 -13.06
C GLY A 988 -2.50 -32.84 -12.38
N THR A 989 -1.59 -32.12 -11.73
CA THR A 989 -0.37 -32.72 -11.14
C THR A 989 -0.61 -33.69 -9.98
N MET A 990 -1.79 -33.68 -9.38
CA MET A 990 -2.24 -34.60 -8.32
C MET A 990 -3.66 -35.09 -8.59
N ARG A 991 -4.00 -35.31 -9.87
CA ARG A 991 -5.37 -35.56 -10.35
C ARG A 991 -6.15 -36.58 -9.52
N MET A 992 -7.44 -36.35 -9.37
CA MET A 992 -8.39 -37.32 -8.84
C MET A 992 -8.64 -38.47 -9.83
N ASP A 993 -9.36 -39.47 -9.37
CA ASP A 993 -9.92 -40.51 -10.24
C ASP A 993 -10.78 -39.90 -11.35
N GLY A 994 -10.63 -40.41 -12.57
CA GLY A 994 -11.53 -40.09 -13.68
C GLY A 994 -12.43 -41.28 -13.99
N PRO A 995 -13.49 -41.11 -14.80
CA PRO A 995 -14.36 -42.22 -15.21
C PRO A 995 -13.62 -43.41 -15.83
N ASN A 996 -12.47 -43.15 -16.46
CA ASN A 996 -11.69 -44.13 -17.24
C ASN A 996 -10.29 -44.42 -16.69
N GLY A 997 -9.94 -43.97 -15.48
CA GLY A 997 -8.57 -44.14 -14.97
C GLY A 997 -8.38 -43.80 -13.50
N LYS A 998 -7.33 -44.37 -12.89
CA LYS A 998 -6.97 -44.09 -11.49
C LYS A 998 -6.07 -42.87 -11.38
N GLY A 999 -6.41 -41.96 -10.48
CA GLY A 999 -5.63 -40.78 -10.09
C GLY A 999 -4.82 -40.98 -8.80
N VAL A 1000 -4.28 -39.87 -8.29
CA VAL A 1000 -3.50 -39.76 -7.05
C VAL A 1000 -4.42 -39.65 -5.83
N VAL A 1001 -5.52 -38.90 -5.96
CA VAL A 1001 -6.55 -38.76 -4.93
C VAL A 1001 -7.85 -39.46 -5.33
N ASP A 1002 -8.69 -39.79 -4.36
CA ASP A 1002 -10.05 -40.29 -4.60
C ASP A 1002 -11.06 -39.15 -4.84
N SER A 1003 -12.35 -39.48 -4.98
CA SER A 1003 -13.41 -38.49 -5.18
C SER A 1003 -13.62 -37.57 -3.97
N ASP A 1004 -13.18 -37.96 -2.77
CA ASP A 1004 -13.20 -37.13 -1.56
C ASP A 1004 -11.88 -36.36 -1.36
N LEU A 1005 -11.04 -36.33 -2.40
CA LEU A 1005 -9.76 -35.63 -2.44
C LEU A 1005 -8.72 -36.15 -1.44
N LYS A 1006 -8.95 -37.35 -0.89
CA LYS A 1006 -8.01 -38.02 0.00
C LYS A 1006 -6.90 -38.64 -0.81
N VAL A 1007 -5.66 -38.48 -0.37
CA VAL A 1007 -4.51 -39.13 -1.00
C VAL A 1007 -4.59 -40.63 -0.71
N LYS A 1008 -4.50 -41.44 -1.77
CA LYS A 1008 -4.55 -42.90 -1.64
C LYS A 1008 -3.39 -43.40 -0.80
N ASP A 1009 -3.63 -44.46 -0.04
CA ASP A 1009 -2.67 -45.07 0.88
C ASP A 1009 -2.24 -44.15 2.04
N PHE A 1010 -3.01 -43.10 2.36
CA PHE A 1010 -2.80 -42.26 3.54
C PHE A 1010 -4.05 -42.16 4.41
N ASP A 1011 -3.89 -42.18 5.74
CA ASP A 1011 -5.00 -42.05 6.70
C ASP A 1011 -5.44 -40.60 6.91
N ASN A 1012 -4.49 -39.65 6.86
CA ASN A 1012 -4.69 -38.28 7.31
C ASN A 1012 -4.23 -37.19 6.31
N LEU A 1013 -4.20 -37.47 5.01
CA LEU A 1013 -3.72 -36.53 3.98
C LEU A 1013 -4.76 -36.32 2.87
N TRP A 1014 -5.09 -35.05 2.60
CA TRP A 1014 -5.97 -34.60 1.51
C TRP A 1014 -5.29 -33.52 0.68
N ILE A 1015 -5.79 -33.30 -0.55
CA ILE A 1015 -5.33 -32.23 -1.44
C ILE A 1015 -6.54 -31.44 -1.93
N CYS A 1016 -6.50 -30.11 -1.81
CA CYS A 1016 -7.59 -29.26 -2.28
C CYS A 1016 -7.03 -28.05 -3.01
N ASP A 1017 -6.63 -28.23 -4.27
CA ASP A 1017 -6.26 -27.15 -5.19
C ASP A 1017 -6.40 -27.66 -6.64
N MET A 1018 -6.04 -26.87 -7.65
CA MET A 1018 -6.21 -27.25 -9.06
C MET A 1018 -5.39 -28.49 -9.49
N SER A 1019 -4.44 -28.96 -8.67
CA SER A 1019 -3.71 -30.21 -8.96
C SER A 1019 -4.62 -31.42 -9.03
N VAL A 1020 -5.75 -31.43 -8.31
CA VAL A 1020 -6.67 -32.58 -8.29
C VAL A 1020 -7.55 -32.67 -9.53
N PHE A 1021 -7.55 -31.67 -10.40
CA PHE A 1021 -8.44 -31.66 -11.56
C PHE A 1021 -8.03 -32.76 -12.55
N PRO A 1022 -8.98 -33.60 -13.02
CA PRO A 1022 -8.67 -34.68 -13.96
C PRO A 1022 -8.49 -34.18 -15.40
N VAL A 1023 -8.76 -32.90 -15.65
CA VAL A 1023 -8.61 -32.20 -16.93
C VAL A 1023 -8.52 -30.69 -16.64
N SER A 1024 -7.89 -29.90 -17.51
CA SER A 1024 -8.12 -28.45 -17.51
C SER A 1024 -9.41 -28.18 -18.28
N PRO A 1025 -10.51 -27.78 -17.63
CA PRO A 1025 -11.80 -27.56 -18.30
C PRO A 1025 -11.72 -26.41 -19.32
N GLU A 1026 -12.73 -26.24 -20.16
CA GLU A 1026 -12.88 -25.08 -21.05
C GLU A 1026 -13.26 -23.80 -20.29
N ALA A 1027 -13.90 -23.93 -19.12
CA ALA A 1027 -14.26 -22.81 -18.26
C ALA A 1027 -13.25 -22.63 -17.12
N ASN A 1028 -13.08 -21.42 -16.61
CA ASN A 1028 -12.21 -21.15 -15.47
C ASN A 1028 -12.54 -22.07 -14.25
N PRO A 1029 -11.56 -22.82 -13.73
CA PRO A 1029 -11.79 -23.83 -12.69
C PRO A 1029 -12.05 -23.27 -11.28
N ALA A 1030 -11.95 -21.97 -11.04
CA ALA A 1030 -12.04 -21.38 -9.70
C ALA A 1030 -13.38 -21.67 -8.99
N LEU A 1031 -14.51 -21.57 -9.70
CA LEU A 1031 -15.84 -21.88 -9.13
C LEU A 1031 -15.96 -23.36 -8.74
N THR A 1032 -15.48 -24.25 -9.62
CA THR A 1032 -15.47 -25.70 -9.37
C THR A 1032 -14.57 -26.02 -8.18
N LEU A 1033 -13.40 -25.39 -8.06
CA LEU A 1033 -12.51 -25.59 -6.93
C LEU A 1033 -13.13 -25.11 -5.61
N ALA A 1034 -13.80 -23.95 -5.60
CA ALA A 1034 -14.53 -23.47 -4.42
C ALA A 1034 -15.64 -24.47 -4.00
N ALA A 1035 -16.38 -25.03 -4.96
CA ALA A 1035 -17.38 -26.06 -4.69
C ALA A 1035 -16.76 -27.33 -4.08
N LEU A 1036 -15.62 -27.79 -4.63
CA LEU A 1036 -14.89 -28.94 -4.09
C LEU A 1036 -14.35 -28.67 -2.68
N SER A 1037 -13.88 -27.46 -2.41
CA SER A 1037 -13.42 -27.02 -1.08
C SER A 1037 -14.54 -27.07 -0.05
N LEU A 1038 -15.72 -26.55 -0.38
CA LEU A 1038 -16.90 -26.60 0.50
C LEU A 1038 -17.39 -28.03 0.73
N ARG A 1039 -17.37 -28.88 -0.31
CA ARG A 1039 -17.68 -30.31 -0.19
C ARG A 1039 -16.72 -31.03 0.74
N LEU A 1040 -15.42 -30.77 0.61
CA LEU A 1040 -14.40 -31.36 1.47
C LEU A 1040 -14.57 -30.92 2.92
N ALA A 1041 -14.91 -29.65 3.17
CA ALA A 1041 -15.18 -29.14 4.51
C ALA A 1041 -16.32 -29.92 5.21
N ASP A 1042 -17.35 -30.30 4.47
CA ASP A 1042 -18.47 -31.09 5.00
C ASP A 1042 -18.09 -32.55 5.21
N HIS A 1043 -17.36 -33.16 4.26
CA HIS A 1043 -16.86 -34.52 4.40
C HIS A 1043 -15.95 -34.68 5.63
N LEU A 1044 -15.08 -33.69 5.88
CA LEU A 1044 -14.19 -33.71 7.03
C LEU A 1044 -14.94 -33.50 8.37
N CYS A 1045 -16.15 -32.96 8.33
CA CYS A 1045 -16.99 -32.64 9.48
C CYS A 1045 -18.35 -33.40 9.47
N PRO A 1046 -18.35 -34.71 9.72
CA PRO A 1046 -19.57 -35.53 9.64
C PRO A 1046 -20.58 -35.33 10.79
N GLU A 1047 -20.22 -34.67 11.91
CA GLU A 1047 -21.14 -34.39 13.04
C GLU A 1047 -22.17 -33.27 12.75
N CYS A 1048 -22.25 -32.79 11.51
CA CYS A 1048 -23.13 -31.69 11.10
C CYS A 1048 -24.42 -32.11 10.38
N ASN A 1049 -24.78 -33.40 10.33
CA ASN A 1049 -26.09 -33.85 9.85
C ASN A 1049 -27.10 -33.98 11.00
#